data_AF-A0A8K1CP44-F1
#
_entry.id   AF-A0A8K1CP44-F1
#
_cell.length_a   1.000
_cell.length_b   1.000
_cell.length_c   1.000
_cell.angle_alpha   90.00
_cell.angle_beta   90.00
_cell.angle_gamma   90.00
#
_symmetry.space_group_name_H-M   'P 1'
#
loop_
_entity.id
_entity.type
_entity.pdbx_description
1 polymer ?
#
loop_
_entity_poly.entity_id
_entity_poly.type
_entity_poly.pdbx_seq_one_letter_code
_entity_poly.pdbx_strand_id
1 'polypeptide(L)'
;MSSHFHDMELRDPTREELYNGPKREKLPVEIQQLSNEDTACTFCGVSYFVFSEVQELQATVKKYKKTFHEFIRFMERERKISQELKTEVATLMKHFNQSATTFSSHAIQLANETTRLRQRDGEMTKQLQVSRDELSRSQNEYSQLQTQFRRAEDDWKLASTLTEQKLRNETLHLSSQIEKCKLQSSTQEAELTAELECERAKIHEMEVVLANARASMSSMERQIITERDQLKQQLLSATERVELERETAKQLEVQLRAVQQELMRIVTASESDRQTTMQLQTEIASLKQQLQSCEKQNAALRTERDEAHAESGLSNDLIRSLRAQIATLEKKIQENLAAMEKLKQEYAKDLEKMRLEHGATVNRLQRDHQKALDDLQTQQKTYLEYLQKQTSDMQQGTDATQHALLEMERKWTEAERQLIHWKSEAERHKGELQDLRSMQVQHKTSIATLERKMVVLEEEKRDLEEEAALLQRQLDQSEAKTKVKLEQMRTELKARCQQLEDHNQQLQRRVDTTQRKYDQLERSYEQLKQAKTAEGGEPQVAWVDGRNSPSSSTKVSNSSNPNRSCHSLPPSNNNQENHELEKAVESLRQTLAQKDKEIALLQQTVHRECLERTSLLERMRSGKILPDLGPAAVLPSSSEAFADRRSTSGKESVAHSDENDEDRGDQPKASFYERLRRTGQRKSKPRKT
;
A
#
# COMPACT_ATOMS: atom_id res chain seq x y z
N MET A 1 6.49 -26.73 -13.39
CA MET A 1 6.57 -28.14 -13.82
C MET A 1 7.73 -28.78 -13.08
N SER A 2 7.45 -29.65 -12.12
CA SER A 2 8.49 -30.28 -11.29
C SER A 2 8.75 -31.70 -11.81
N SER A 3 9.90 -31.92 -12.43
CA SER A 3 10.35 -33.26 -12.84
C SER A 3 11.00 -33.96 -11.65
N HIS A 4 10.50 -35.14 -11.26
CA HIS A 4 11.25 -36.04 -10.38
C HIS A 4 12.54 -36.47 -11.09
N PHE A 5 13.65 -35.84 -10.72
CA PHE A 5 14.94 -36.52 -10.74
C PHE A 5 14.97 -37.40 -9.49
N HIS A 6 14.99 -38.72 -9.66
CA HIS A 6 15.52 -39.60 -8.62
C HIS A 6 17.04 -39.49 -8.67
N ASP A 7 17.64 -39.21 -7.52
CA ASP A 7 19.08 -39.28 -7.36
C ASP A 7 19.54 -40.73 -7.53
N MET A 8 20.23 -40.98 -8.64
CA MET A 8 21.27 -42.01 -8.67
C MET A 8 22.56 -41.34 -8.19
N GLU A 9 22.68 -41.13 -6.87
CA GLU A 9 23.95 -40.71 -6.28
C GLU A 9 25.04 -41.72 -6.68
N LEU A 10 26.20 -41.19 -7.11
CA LEU A 10 27.37 -42.01 -7.38
C LEU A 10 27.97 -42.46 -6.04
N ARG A 11 27.55 -43.64 -5.58
CA ARG A 11 28.27 -44.38 -4.54
C ARG A 11 29.54 -44.96 -5.16
N ASP A 12 30.69 -44.72 -4.53
CA ASP A 12 31.94 -45.39 -4.92
C ASP A 12 31.78 -46.92 -4.84
N PRO A 13 32.21 -47.69 -5.86
CA PRO A 13 32.12 -49.14 -5.85
C PRO A 13 32.82 -49.73 -4.62
N THR A 14 32.14 -50.61 -3.90
CA THR A 14 32.72 -51.21 -2.71
C THR A 14 33.87 -52.15 -3.07
N ARG A 15 34.76 -52.37 -2.12
CA ARG A 15 35.93 -53.26 -2.28
C ARG A 15 35.54 -54.69 -2.68
N GLU A 16 34.34 -55.15 -2.31
CA GLU A 16 33.81 -56.46 -2.70
C GLU A 16 33.27 -56.46 -4.14
N GLU A 17 32.61 -55.38 -4.59
CA GLU A 17 32.18 -55.24 -5.99
C GLU A 17 33.37 -55.19 -6.95
N LEU A 18 34.46 -54.52 -6.54
CA LEU A 18 35.74 -54.47 -7.28
C LEU A 18 36.50 -55.81 -7.31
N TYR A 19 36.30 -56.70 -6.32
CA TYR A 19 36.99 -58.00 -6.26
C TYR A 19 36.19 -59.16 -6.88
N ASN A 20 34.86 -59.12 -6.80
CA ASN A 20 34.00 -60.19 -7.31
C ASN A 20 33.61 -59.99 -8.79
N GLY A 21 33.81 -58.79 -9.34
CA GLY A 21 33.47 -58.44 -10.72
C GLY A 21 31.95 -58.34 -10.96
N PRO A 22 31.53 -58.04 -12.20
CA PRO A 22 30.11 -58.00 -12.55
C PRO A 22 29.52 -59.42 -12.47
N LYS A 23 28.37 -59.58 -11.80
CA LYS A 23 27.67 -60.87 -11.76
C LYS A 23 27.32 -61.34 -13.17
N ARG A 24 27.50 -62.64 -13.45
CA ARG A 24 27.29 -63.28 -14.77
C ARG A 24 25.91 -62.97 -15.37
N GLU A 25 24.90 -62.82 -14.50
CA GLU A 25 23.53 -62.36 -14.78
C GLU A 25 23.42 -61.10 -15.67
N LYS A 26 24.44 -60.22 -15.68
CA LYS A 26 24.48 -58.99 -16.50
C LYS A 26 24.92 -59.20 -17.95
N LEU A 27 25.54 -60.33 -18.30
CA LEU A 27 26.02 -60.57 -19.67
C LEU A 27 24.87 -60.99 -20.60
N PRO A 28 25.01 -60.84 -21.93
CA PRO A 28 24.11 -61.47 -22.91
C PRO A 28 23.97 -62.98 -22.64
N VAL A 29 22.76 -63.51 -22.82
CA VAL A 29 22.37 -64.88 -22.40
C VAL A 29 23.26 -65.95 -23.04
N GLU A 30 23.73 -65.69 -24.26
CA GLU A 30 24.64 -66.53 -25.04
C GLU A 30 26.01 -66.68 -24.36
N ILE A 31 26.48 -65.65 -23.67
CA ILE A 31 27.77 -65.62 -22.96
C ILE A 31 27.60 -66.17 -21.54
N GLN A 32 26.41 -66.06 -20.93
CA GLN A 32 26.11 -66.67 -19.62
C GLN A 32 26.20 -68.20 -19.63
N GLN A 33 26.08 -68.84 -20.80
CA GLN A 33 26.08 -70.31 -20.96
C GLN A 33 27.46 -70.91 -21.25
N LEU A 34 28.49 -70.09 -21.53
CA LEU A 34 29.85 -70.56 -21.81
C LEU A 34 30.54 -71.11 -20.55
N SER A 35 31.66 -71.83 -20.69
CA SER A 35 32.51 -72.17 -19.54
C SER A 35 33.09 -70.88 -18.91
N ASN A 36 33.66 -70.96 -17.69
CA ASN A 36 34.34 -69.79 -17.12
C ASN A 36 35.63 -69.42 -17.90
N GLU A 37 36.30 -70.43 -18.46
CA GLU A 37 37.54 -70.29 -19.23
C GLU A 37 37.29 -69.60 -20.58
N ASP A 38 36.12 -69.82 -21.18
CA ASP A 38 35.67 -69.19 -22.43
C ASP A 38 35.09 -67.76 -22.26
N THR A 39 35.11 -67.18 -21.05
CA THR A 39 34.60 -65.80 -20.82
C THR A 39 35.54 -64.69 -21.30
N ALA A 40 36.67 -65.04 -21.92
CA ALA A 40 37.53 -64.13 -22.66
C ALA A 40 37.38 -64.30 -24.18
N CYS A 41 37.34 -63.19 -24.91
CA CYS A 41 37.31 -63.21 -26.36
C CYS A 41 38.61 -63.82 -26.90
N THR A 42 38.52 -65.01 -27.50
CA THR A 42 39.67 -65.79 -28.01
C THR A 42 40.52 -65.06 -29.04
N PHE A 43 39.99 -64.02 -29.68
CA PHE A 43 40.68 -63.22 -30.70
C PHE A 43 41.47 -62.02 -30.13
N CYS A 44 41.17 -61.56 -28.90
CA CYS A 44 41.83 -60.39 -28.31
C CYS A 44 42.18 -60.51 -26.82
N GLY A 45 41.88 -61.63 -26.16
CA GLY A 45 42.19 -61.91 -24.75
C GLY A 45 41.39 -61.11 -23.71
N VAL A 46 40.55 -60.15 -24.14
CA VAL A 46 39.75 -59.31 -23.23
C VAL A 46 38.52 -60.08 -22.74
N SER A 47 38.29 -60.06 -21.43
CA SER A 47 37.08 -60.64 -20.83
C SER A 47 35.82 -59.92 -21.29
N TYR A 48 34.76 -60.67 -21.62
CA TYR A 48 33.46 -60.10 -21.97
C TYR A 48 32.85 -59.27 -20.82
N PHE A 49 33.22 -59.54 -19.58
CA PHE A 49 32.88 -58.70 -18.42
C PHE A 49 33.44 -57.28 -18.56
N VAL A 50 34.75 -57.14 -18.82
CA VAL A 50 35.42 -55.84 -19.05
C VAL A 50 34.81 -55.13 -20.25
N PHE A 51 34.46 -55.86 -21.32
CA PHE A 51 33.78 -55.28 -22.47
C PHE A 51 32.38 -54.75 -22.13
N SER A 52 31.61 -55.48 -21.31
CA SER A 52 30.28 -55.04 -20.84
C SER A 52 30.36 -53.82 -19.92
N GLU A 53 31.34 -53.76 -19.02
CA GLU A 53 31.59 -52.62 -18.14
C GLU A 53 32.03 -51.38 -18.94
N VAL A 54 32.91 -51.55 -19.93
CA VAL A 54 33.27 -50.47 -20.86
C VAL A 54 32.05 -49.99 -21.68
N GLN A 55 31.09 -50.86 -22.01
CA GLN A 55 29.83 -50.43 -22.63
C GLN A 55 28.89 -49.70 -21.65
N GLU A 56 28.71 -50.17 -20.41
CA GLU A 56 27.95 -49.48 -19.37
C GLU A 56 28.54 -48.09 -19.10
N LEU A 57 29.87 -47.97 -19.00
CA LEU A 57 30.59 -46.71 -18.87
C LEU A 57 30.44 -45.81 -20.11
N GLN A 58 30.54 -46.34 -21.33
CA GLN A 58 30.30 -45.55 -22.54
C GLN A 58 28.85 -45.06 -22.65
N ALA A 59 27.86 -45.86 -22.27
CA ALA A 59 26.45 -45.46 -22.21
C ALA A 59 26.23 -44.36 -21.16
N THR A 60 26.86 -44.51 -19.99
CA THR A 60 26.84 -43.54 -18.89
C THR A 60 27.50 -42.22 -19.29
N VAL A 61 28.67 -42.25 -19.93
CA VAL A 61 29.34 -41.05 -20.48
C VAL A 61 28.51 -40.39 -21.59
N LYS A 62 27.81 -41.17 -22.45
CA LYS A 62 26.86 -40.62 -23.42
C LYS A 62 25.67 -39.93 -22.73
N LYS A 63 25.13 -40.50 -21.63
CA LYS A 63 24.07 -39.90 -20.81
C LYS A 63 24.53 -38.59 -20.16
N TYR A 64 25.71 -38.57 -19.53
CA TYR A 64 26.30 -37.36 -18.95
C TYR A 64 26.63 -36.30 -20.01
N LYS A 65 27.14 -36.69 -21.19
CA LYS A 65 27.37 -35.75 -22.29
C LYS A 65 26.04 -35.12 -22.72
N LYS A 66 24.95 -35.88 -22.83
CA LYS A 66 23.63 -35.36 -23.15
C LYS A 66 23.12 -34.36 -22.09
N THR A 67 23.11 -34.73 -20.82
CA THR A 67 22.62 -33.84 -19.74
C THR A 67 23.47 -32.58 -19.61
N PHE A 68 24.78 -32.67 -19.83
CA PHE A 68 25.68 -31.50 -19.86
C PHE A 68 25.37 -30.54 -21.02
N HIS A 69 25.01 -31.05 -22.22
CA HIS A 69 24.56 -30.18 -23.33
C HIS A 69 23.18 -29.58 -23.06
N GLU A 70 22.29 -30.28 -22.37
CA GLU A 70 20.99 -29.75 -21.93
C GLU A 70 21.16 -28.66 -20.85
N PHE A 71 22.12 -28.84 -19.93
CA PHE A 71 22.51 -27.83 -18.94
C PHE A 71 23.17 -26.59 -19.59
N ILE A 72 24.06 -26.76 -20.57
CA ILE A 72 24.61 -25.62 -21.34
C ILE A 72 23.48 -24.84 -22.03
N ARG A 73 22.56 -25.53 -22.74
CA ARG A 73 21.39 -24.90 -23.36
C ARG A 73 20.42 -24.24 -22.37
N PHE A 74 20.41 -24.68 -21.12
CA PHE A 74 19.70 -23.98 -20.04
C PHE A 74 20.44 -22.70 -19.65
N MET A 75 21.74 -22.79 -19.33
CA MET A 75 22.58 -21.64 -18.97
C MET A 75 22.65 -20.57 -20.08
N GLU A 76 22.60 -20.96 -21.36
CA GLU A 76 22.53 -20.04 -22.50
C GLU A 76 21.19 -19.30 -22.57
N ARG A 77 20.07 -19.98 -22.30
CA ARG A 77 18.74 -19.36 -22.22
C ARG A 77 18.64 -18.42 -21.03
N GLU A 78 19.11 -18.82 -19.86
CA GLU A 78 19.14 -17.97 -18.65
C GLU A 78 20.04 -16.73 -18.86
N ARG A 79 21.19 -16.88 -19.52
CA ARG A 79 22.03 -15.74 -19.92
C ARG A 79 21.32 -14.79 -20.88
N LYS A 80 20.58 -15.32 -21.86
CA LYS A 80 19.81 -14.52 -22.83
C LYS A 80 18.67 -13.76 -22.14
N ILE A 81 17.87 -14.43 -21.31
CA ILE A 81 16.81 -13.81 -20.50
C ILE A 81 17.40 -12.75 -19.57
N SER A 82 18.54 -13.03 -18.92
CA SER A 82 19.26 -12.07 -18.08
C SER A 82 19.82 -10.86 -18.84
N GLN A 83 20.11 -10.99 -20.14
CA GLN A 83 20.50 -9.87 -21.01
C GLN A 83 19.29 -9.06 -21.45
N GLU A 84 18.21 -9.73 -21.86
CA GLU A 84 16.94 -9.11 -22.24
C GLU A 84 16.37 -8.26 -21.09
N LEU A 85 16.26 -8.84 -19.89
CA LEU A 85 15.82 -8.14 -18.68
C LEU A 85 16.72 -6.93 -18.33
N LYS A 86 18.04 -7.05 -18.51
CA LYS A 86 18.97 -5.90 -18.32
C LYS A 86 18.73 -4.80 -19.34
N THR A 87 18.41 -5.13 -20.60
CA THR A 87 18.05 -4.11 -21.61
C THR A 87 16.69 -3.47 -21.31
N GLU A 88 15.70 -4.25 -20.86
CA GLU A 88 14.39 -3.71 -20.45
C GLU A 88 14.52 -2.74 -19.28
N VAL A 89 15.22 -3.12 -18.20
CA VAL A 89 15.51 -2.25 -17.06
C VAL A 89 16.24 -0.97 -17.50
N ALA A 90 17.24 -1.06 -18.39
CA ALA A 90 17.93 0.12 -18.92
C ALA A 90 17.01 1.04 -19.74
N THR A 91 16.08 0.50 -20.54
CA THR A 91 15.07 1.30 -21.25
C THR A 91 14.06 1.94 -20.30
N LEU A 92 13.63 1.22 -19.25
CA LEU A 92 12.70 1.73 -18.25
C LEU A 92 13.33 2.87 -17.44
N MET A 93 14.60 2.74 -17.02
CA MET A 93 15.36 3.82 -16.38
C MET A 93 15.51 5.04 -17.30
N LYS A 94 15.74 4.82 -18.60
CA LYS A 94 15.81 5.92 -19.59
C LYS A 94 14.46 6.65 -19.71
N HIS A 95 13.35 5.93 -19.80
CA HIS A 95 12.02 6.53 -19.87
C HIS A 95 11.61 7.22 -18.56
N PHE A 96 11.97 6.66 -17.40
CA PHE A 96 11.79 7.32 -16.11
C PHE A 96 12.56 8.64 -16.04
N ASN A 97 13.85 8.64 -16.40
CA ASN A 97 14.67 9.85 -16.41
C ASN A 97 14.15 10.93 -17.37
N GLN A 98 13.68 10.54 -18.57
CA GLN A 98 13.01 11.46 -19.52
C GLN A 98 11.71 12.03 -18.97
N SER A 99 10.94 11.23 -18.24
CA SER A 99 9.70 11.69 -17.58
C SER A 99 10.03 12.66 -16.45
N ALA A 100 11.03 12.34 -15.62
CA ALA A 100 11.48 13.17 -14.51
C ALA A 100 12.04 14.53 -14.96
N THR A 101 12.82 14.59 -16.04
CA THR A 101 13.28 15.89 -16.60
C THR A 101 12.12 16.70 -17.18
N THR A 102 11.14 16.05 -17.81
CA THR A 102 9.93 16.72 -18.31
C THR A 102 9.10 17.31 -17.16
N PHE A 103 8.82 16.52 -16.11
CA PHE A 103 8.12 17.00 -14.92
C PHE A 103 8.89 18.12 -14.20
N SER A 104 10.22 18.03 -14.11
CA SER A 104 11.06 19.10 -13.56
C SER A 104 10.94 20.40 -14.38
N SER A 105 10.97 20.32 -15.71
CA SER A 105 10.79 21.49 -16.57
C SER A 105 9.41 22.13 -16.44
N HIS A 106 8.34 21.32 -16.34
CA HIS A 106 6.97 21.81 -16.10
C HIS A 106 6.82 22.43 -14.70
N ALA A 107 7.45 21.86 -13.67
CA ALA A 107 7.45 22.44 -12.32
C ALA A 107 8.15 23.81 -12.29
N ILE A 108 9.27 23.96 -13.00
CA ILE A 108 9.97 25.24 -13.16
C ILE A 108 9.11 26.25 -13.94
N GLN A 109 8.41 25.83 -15.00
CA GLN A 109 7.47 26.67 -15.75
C GLN A 109 6.32 27.17 -14.86
N LEU A 110 5.67 26.28 -14.10
CA LEU A 110 4.59 26.63 -13.18
C LEU A 110 5.07 27.55 -12.04
N ALA A 111 6.30 27.37 -11.54
CA ALA A 111 6.89 28.28 -10.56
C ALA A 111 7.13 29.69 -11.13
N ASN A 112 7.59 29.78 -12.38
CA ASN A 112 7.80 31.03 -13.11
C ASN A 112 6.49 31.73 -13.49
N GLU A 113 5.44 30.98 -13.80
CA GLU A 113 4.09 31.52 -14.02
C GLU A 113 3.48 32.03 -12.71
N THR A 114 3.63 31.26 -11.61
CA THR A 114 3.18 31.66 -10.27
C THR A 114 3.85 32.95 -9.79
N THR A 115 5.16 33.14 -10.05
CA THR A 115 5.85 34.39 -9.68
C THR A 115 5.41 35.57 -10.56
N ARG A 116 5.20 35.37 -11.87
CA ARG A 116 4.61 36.40 -12.77
C ARG A 116 3.20 36.82 -12.33
N LEU A 117 2.35 35.87 -11.94
CA LEU A 117 1.01 36.16 -11.45
C LEU A 117 1.05 36.96 -10.15
N ARG A 118 1.93 36.62 -9.20
CA ARG A 118 2.14 37.40 -7.96
C ARG A 118 2.70 38.81 -8.22
N GLN A 119 3.58 38.98 -9.21
CA GLN A 119 4.06 40.30 -9.63
C GLN A 119 2.91 41.16 -10.15
N ARG A 120 2.10 40.62 -11.08
CA ARG A 120 0.93 41.30 -11.64
C ARG A 120 -0.13 41.62 -10.57
N ASP A 121 -0.38 40.72 -9.63
CA ASP A 121 -1.31 40.94 -8.52
C ASP A 121 -0.82 42.06 -7.58
N GLY A 122 0.48 42.11 -7.29
CA GLY A 122 1.11 43.21 -6.56
C GLY A 122 1.08 44.55 -7.32
N GLU A 123 1.14 44.54 -8.65
CA GLU A 123 0.97 45.73 -9.50
C GLU A 123 -0.48 46.22 -9.51
N MET A 124 -1.45 45.31 -9.70
CA MET A 124 -2.89 45.62 -9.62
C MET A 124 -3.27 46.15 -8.24
N THR A 125 -2.73 45.58 -7.16
CA THR A 125 -2.95 46.06 -5.78
C THR A 125 -2.42 47.49 -5.59
N LYS A 126 -1.24 47.82 -6.14
CA LYS A 126 -0.71 49.19 -6.12
C LYS A 126 -1.59 50.16 -6.91
N GLN A 127 -2.07 49.76 -8.10
CA GLN A 127 -2.99 50.58 -8.90
C GLN A 127 -4.30 50.85 -8.16
N LEU A 128 -4.91 49.82 -7.57
CA LEU A 128 -6.13 49.94 -6.76
C LEU A 128 -5.91 50.85 -5.54
N GLN A 129 -4.72 50.81 -4.92
CA GLN A 129 -4.39 51.72 -3.81
C GLN A 129 -4.23 53.16 -4.29
N VAL A 130 -3.54 53.40 -5.42
CA VAL A 130 -3.44 54.75 -6.01
C VAL A 130 -4.82 55.32 -6.33
N SER A 131 -5.69 54.57 -7.02
CA SER A 131 -7.05 55.05 -7.33
C SER A 131 -7.94 55.21 -6.10
N ARG A 132 -7.68 54.46 -5.01
CA ARG A 132 -8.34 54.67 -3.71
C ARG A 132 -7.89 55.97 -3.04
N ASP A 133 -6.58 56.27 -3.09
CA ASP A 133 -6.01 57.49 -2.54
C ASP A 133 -6.44 58.73 -3.36
N GLU A 134 -6.55 58.59 -4.69
CA GLU A 134 -7.12 59.60 -5.59
C GLU A 134 -8.60 59.87 -5.29
N LEU A 135 -9.42 58.81 -5.20
CA LEU A 135 -10.84 58.94 -4.81
C LEU A 135 -10.99 59.61 -3.42
N SER A 136 -10.11 59.28 -2.47
CA SER A 136 -10.08 59.92 -1.16
C SER A 136 -9.73 61.42 -1.25
N ARG A 137 -8.77 61.82 -2.10
CA ARG A 137 -8.47 63.24 -2.35
C ARG A 137 -9.67 63.96 -2.94
N SER A 138 -10.27 63.44 -4.00
CA SER A 138 -11.45 64.06 -4.62
C SER A 138 -12.67 64.11 -3.71
N GLN A 139 -12.85 63.14 -2.81
CA GLN A 139 -13.89 63.19 -1.77
C GLN A 139 -13.61 64.28 -0.72
N ASN A 140 -12.35 64.49 -0.35
CA ASN A 140 -11.94 65.58 0.55
C ASN A 140 -12.07 66.95 -0.14
N GLU A 141 -11.68 67.08 -1.41
CA GLU A 141 -11.85 68.28 -2.24
C GLU A 141 -13.33 68.64 -2.40
N TYR A 142 -14.19 67.66 -2.70
CA TYR A 142 -15.64 67.84 -2.75
C TYR A 142 -16.20 68.31 -1.40
N SER A 143 -15.71 67.76 -0.29
CA SER A 143 -16.14 68.16 1.07
C SER A 143 -15.68 69.59 1.41
N GLN A 144 -14.50 70.00 0.97
CA GLN A 144 -14.01 71.37 1.08
C GLN A 144 -14.84 72.34 0.23
N LEU A 145 -15.11 71.99 -1.03
CA LEU A 145 -15.97 72.78 -1.93
C LEU A 145 -17.40 72.92 -1.37
N GLN A 146 -18.00 71.84 -0.86
CA GLN A 146 -19.31 71.89 -0.21
C GLN A 146 -19.29 72.81 1.03
N THR A 147 -18.19 72.83 1.78
CA THR A 147 -18.01 73.74 2.92
C THR A 147 -17.85 75.20 2.47
N GLN A 148 -17.12 75.46 1.39
CA GLN A 148 -16.99 76.79 0.78
C GLN A 148 -18.32 77.29 0.22
N PHE A 149 -19.08 76.44 -0.48
CA PHE A 149 -20.41 76.77 -0.98
C PHE A 149 -21.36 77.19 0.14
N ARG A 150 -21.42 76.44 1.26
CA ARG A 150 -22.25 76.83 2.42
C ARG A 150 -21.83 78.19 3.00
N ARG A 151 -20.53 78.44 3.14
CA ARG A 151 -20.02 79.75 3.61
C ARG A 151 -20.45 80.88 2.67
N ALA A 152 -20.26 80.72 1.36
CA ALA A 152 -20.68 81.71 0.37
C ALA A 152 -22.20 81.91 0.35
N GLU A 153 -22.99 80.85 0.58
CA GLU A 153 -24.45 80.92 0.70
C GLU A 153 -24.89 81.69 1.95
N ASP A 154 -24.21 81.48 3.08
CA ASP A 154 -24.48 82.16 4.36
C ASP A 154 -23.97 83.61 4.37
N ASP A 155 -22.82 83.89 3.77
CA ASP A 155 -22.29 85.24 3.51
C ASP A 155 -23.25 86.02 2.58
N TRP A 156 -23.81 85.36 1.56
CA TRP A 156 -24.81 85.95 0.68
C TRP A 156 -26.14 86.23 1.41
N LYS A 157 -26.62 85.33 2.26
CA LYS A 157 -27.79 85.60 3.13
C LYS A 157 -27.54 86.77 4.07
N LEU A 158 -26.34 86.88 4.63
CA LEU A 158 -25.95 87.99 5.51
C LEU A 158 -25.90 89.32 4.74
N ALA A 159 -25.33 89.33 3.53
CA ALA A 159 -25.33 90.50 2.65
C ALA A 159 -26.75 90.90 2.20
N SER A 160 -27.61 89.92 1.89
CA SER A 160 -29.01 90.12 1.51
C SER A 160 -29.84 90.71 2.65
N THR A 161 -29.72 90.16 3.87
CA THR A 161 -30.42 90.69 5.05
C THR A 161 -29.89 92.06 5.48
N LEU A 162 -28.58 92.33 5.36
CA LEU A 162 -27.99 93.65 5.63
C LEU A 162 -28.46 94.70 4.60
N THR A 163 -28.57 94.33 3.31
CA THR A 163 -29.08 95.24 2.27
C THR A 163 -30.58 95.47 2.41
N GLU A 164 -31.37 94.45 2.75
CA GLU A 164 -32.78 94.62 3.11
C GLU A 164 -32.95 95.55 4.33
N GLN A 165 -32.11 95.40 5.37
CA GLN A 165 -32.14 96.27 6.54
C GLN A 165 -31.76 97.73 6.20
N LYS A 166 -30.80 97.95 5.30
CA LYS A 166 -30.47 99.29 4.78
C LYS A 166 -31.68 99.90 4.05
N LEU A 167 -32.29 99.17 3.12
CA LEU A 167 -33.48 99.63 2.38
C LEU A 167 -34.66 99.93 3.31
N ARG A 168 -34.87 99.13 4.36
CA ARG A 168 -35.86 99.42 5.42
C ARG A 168 -35.55 100.71 6.17
N ASN A 169 -34.29 100.94 6.55
CA ASN A 169 -33.84 102.16 7.22
C ASN A 169 -33.95 103.40 6.32
N GLU A 170 -33.60 103.29 5.04
CA GLU A 170 -33.76 104.34 4.04
C GLU A 170 -35.25 104.66 3.80
N THR A 171 -36.10 103.64 3.72
CA THR A 171 -37.56 103.80 3.62
C THR A 171 -38.13 104.55 4.84
N LEU A 172 -37.68 104.22 6.05
CA LEU A 172 -38.06 104.94 7.27
C LEU A 172 -37.55 106.39 7.29
N HIS A 173 -36.31 106.63 6.82
CA HIS A 173 -35.76 107.98 6.72
C HIS A 173 -36.52 108.83 5.69
N LEU A 174 -36.82 108.28 4.52
CA LEU A 174 -37.61 108.96 3.48
C LEU A 174 -39.04 109.22 3.96
N SER A 175 -39.67 108.27 4.66
CA SER A 175 -40.99 108.47 5.29
C SER A 175 -40.96 109.62 6.32
N SER A 176 -39.92 109.70 7.15
CA SER A 176 -39.71 110.78 8.11
C SER A 176 -39.48 112.14 7.42
N GLN A 177 -38.73 112.18 6.31
CA GLN A 177 -38.59 113.39 5.49
C GLN A 177 -39.91 113.81 4.84
N ILE A 178 -40.72 112.86 4.34
CA ILE A 178 -42.03 113.13 3.76
C ILE A 178 -42.98 113.71 4.83
N GLU A 179 -43.04 113.14 6.03
CA GLU A 179 -43.83 113.70 7.14
C GLU A 179 -43.34 115.10 7.54
N LYS A 180 -42.01 115.32 7.59
CA LYS A 180 -41.46 116.66 7.84
C LYS A 180 -41.85 117.66 6.76
N CYS A 181 -41.80 117.27 5.48
CA CYS A 181 -42.21 118.14 4.37
C CYS A 181 -43.72 118.42 4.37
N LYS A 182 -44.56 117.45 4.72
CA LYS A 182 -46.00 117.67 4.94
C LYS A 182 -46.26 118.66 6.07
N LEU A 183 -45.58 118.52 7.20
CA LEU A 183 -45.69 119.44 8.33
C LEU A 183 -45.26 120.87 7.94
N GLN A 184 -44.17 121.01 7.19
CA GLN A 184 -43.72 122.30 6.67
C GLN A 184 -44.72 122.90 5.67
N SER A 185 -45.25 122.11 4.72
CA SER A 185 -46.30 122.55 3.79
C SER A 185 -47.56 122.99 4.53
N SER A 186 -48.03 122.20 5.51
CA SER A 186 -49.21 122.53 6.32
C SER A 186 -49.00 123.77 7.20
N THR A 187 -47.77 124.06 7.61
CA THR A 187 -47.43 125.29 8.34
C THR A 187 -47.46 126.49 7.39
N GLN A 188 -46.87 126.37 6.20
CA GLN A 188 -46.88 127.42 5.17
C GLN A 188 -48.29 127.70 4.62
N GLU A 189 -49.12 126.67 4.47
CA GLU A 189 -50.55 126.82 4.13
C GLU A 189 -51.30 127.57 5.24
N ALA A 190 -51.04 127.25 6.52
CA ALA A 190 -51.63 127.97 7.65
C ALA A 190 -51.18 129.44 7.70
N GLU A 191 -49.88 129.71 7.52
CA GLU A 191 -49.30 131.06 7.44
C GLU A 191 -49.94 131.87 6.30
N LEU A 192 -50.03 131.30 5.09
CA LEU A 192 -50.69 131.93 3.93
C LEU A 192 -52.18 132.19 4.17
N THR A 193 -52.90 131.31 4.87
CA THR A 193 -54.31 131.59 5.24
C THR A 193 -54.41 132.74 6.24
N ALA A 194 -53.50 132.85 7.22
CA ALA A 194 -53.48 133.95 8.18
C ALA A 194 -53.11 135.29 7.52
N GLU A 195 -52.18 135.31 6.56
CA GLU A 195 -51.88 136.50 5.75
C GLU A 195 -53.08 136.93 4.89
N LEU A 196 -53.77 135.98 4.25
CA LEU A 196 -54.99 136.25 3.48
C LEU A 196 -56.14 136.78 4.35
N GLU A 197 -56.26 136.35 5.60
CA GLU A 197 -57.23 136.91 6.55
C GLU A 197 -56.83 138.32 7.04
N CYS A 198 -55.54 138.58 7.22
CA CYS A 198 -55.01 139.90 7.57
C CYS A 198 -55.23 140.94 6.45
N GLU A 199 -54.96 140.59 5.19
CA GLU A 199 -55.22 141.49 4.06
C GLU A 199 -56.73 141.70 3.82
N ARG A 200 -57.57 140.68 4.06
CA ARG A 200 -59.04 140.85 4.05
C ARG A 200 -59.51 141.84 5.12
N ALA A 201 -58.88 141.86 6.30
CA ALA A 201 -59.19 142.84 7.33
C ALA A 201 -58.84 144.29 6.90
N LYS A 202 -57.66 144.50 6.29
CA LYS A 202 -57.26 145.82 5.75
C LYS A 202 -58.20 146.34 4.66
N ILE A 203 -58.65 145.45 3.76
CA ILE A 203 -59.61 145.82 2.70
C ILE A 203 -60.90 146.35 3.34
N HIS A 204 -61.42 145.67 4.37
CA HIS A 204 -62.63 146.07 5.06
C HIS A 204 -62.46 147.40 5.84
N GLU A 205 -61.27 147.66 6.41
CA GLU A 205 -60.93 148.95 7.02
C GLU A 205 -60.95 150.09 5.98
N MET A 206 -60.40 149.88 4.78
CA MET A 206 -60.45 150.87 3.70
C MET A 206 -61.86 151.14 3.16
N GLU A 207 -62.73 150.12 3.13
CA GLU A 207 -64.16 150.29 2.76
C GLU A 207 -64.89 151.23 3.73
N VAL A 208 -64.61 151.14 5.03
CA VAL A 208 -65.18 152.03 6.06
C VAL A 208 -64.69 153.48 5.90
N VAL A 209 -63.42 153.70 5.52
CA VAL A 209 -62.89 155.05 5.28
C VAL A 209 -63.56 155.71 4.06
N LEU A 210 -63.76 154.96 2.97
CA LEU A 210 -64.40 155.47 1.75
C LEU A 210 -65.91 155.71 1.90
N ALA A 211 -66.59 155.00 2.80
CA ALA A 211 -67.98 155.28 3.15
C ALA A 211 -68.14 156.65 3.84
N ASN A 212 -67.28 156.94 4.83
CA ASN A 212 -67.36 158.17 5.62
C ASN A 212 -67.07 159.45 4.81
N ALA A 213 -66.16 159.40 3.83
CA ALA A 213 -65.82 160.57 3.00
C ALA A 213 -67.01 161.09 2.16
N ARG A 214 -67.93 160.22 1.73
CA ARG A 214 -69.04 160.60 0.84
C ARG A 214 -70.21 161.31 1.52
N ALA A 215 -70.28 161.31 2.86
CA ALA A 215 -71.35 161.99 3.60
C ALA A 215 -71.14 163.51 3.75
N SER A 216 -69.91 164.01 3.59
CA SER A 216 -69.52 165.37 4.00
C SER A 216 -69.83 166.47 2.97
N MET A 217 -69.88 166.17 1.68
CA MET A 217 -69.88 167.21 0.62
C MET A 217 -71.27 167.71 0.18
N SER A 218 -72.36 167.09 0.62
CA SER A 218 -73.69 167.26 -0.01
C SER A 218 -74.56 168.43 0.49
N SER A 219 -74.12 169.17 1.53
CA SER A 219 -74.91 170.22 2.18
C SER A 219 -74.45 171.66 1.93
N MET A 220 -73.21 171.88 1.50
CA MET A 220 -72.59 173.22 1.46
C MET A 220 -72.71 173.94 0.10
N GLU A 221 -73.11 173.26 -0.97
CA GLU A 221 -73.13 173.81 -2.34
C GLU A 221 -74.32 174.75 -2.64
N ARG A 222 -75.34 174.84 -1.77
CA ARG A 222 -76.65 175.45 -2.12
C ARG A 222 -76.86 176.91 -1.69
N GLN A 223 -75.84 177.63 -1.23
CA GLN A 223 -76.04 178.96 -0.61
C GLN A 223 -75.01 180.05 -0.98
N ILE A 224 -74.23 179.88 -2.06
CA ILE A 224 -73.12 180.81 -2.42
C ILE A 224 -73.30 181.47 -3.81
N ILE A 225 -74.32 181.08 -4.57
CA ILE A 225 -74.37 181.29 -6.04
C ILE A 225 -74.86 182.68 -6.51
N THR A 226 -75.57 183.48 -5.69
CA THR A 226 -76.40 184.58 -6.24
C THR A 226 -75.85 186.01 -6.21
N GLU A 227 -74.80 186.36 -5.42
CA GLU A 227 -74.45 187.79 -5.21
C GLU A 227 -72.95 188.18 -5.34
N ARG A 228 -72.01 187.23 -5.49
CA ARG A 228 -70.57 187.57 -5.56
C ARG A 228 -70.06 187.91 -6.98
N ASP A 229 -70.97 188.11 -7.94
CA ASP A 229 -70.65 188.12 -9.38
C ASP A 229 -70.35 189.50 -9.98
N GLN A 230 -70.21 190.54 -9.15
CA GLN A 230 -70.03 191.93 -9.63
C GLN A 230 -68.68 192.62 -9.31
N LEU A 231 -67.80 192.07 -8.44
CA LEU A 231 -66.64 192.86 -7.94
C LEU A 231 -65.27 192.14 -7.82
N LYS A 232 -65.07 190.96 -8.45
CA LYS A 232 -63.70 190.39 -8.56
C LYS A 232 -63.37 189.49 -9.77
N GLN A 233 -64.16 189.61 -10.82
CA GLN A 233 -63.68 190.22 -12.07
C GLN A 233 -62.19 189.97 -12.43
N GLN A 234 -61.94 188.79 -13.00
CA GLN A 234 -61.07 188.61 -14.18
C GLN A 234 -59.55 188.83 -14.04
N LEU A 235 -58.95 188.63 -12.85
CA LEU A 235 -57.49 188.40 -12.74
C LEU A 235 -57.09 186.91 -12.87
N LEU A 236 -58.05 185.98 -12.95
CA LEU A 236 -57.80 184.53 -12.89
C LEU A 236 -57.58 183.85 -14.25
N SER A 237 -58.04 184.44 -15.36
CA SER A 237 -58.06 183.80 -16.69
C SER A 237 -56.69 183.62 -17.36
N ALA A 238 -55.60 183.95 -16.67
CA ALA A 238 -54.22 183.72 -17.10
C ALA A 238 -53.57 182.51 -16.40
N THR A 239 -53.94 182.23 -15.14
CA THR A 239 -53.30 181.19 -14.31
C THR A 239 -53.80 179.80 -14.66
N GLU A 240 -55.12 179.66 -14.88
CA GLU A 240 -55.80 178.37 -15.07
C GLU A 240 -55.30 177.58 -16.30
N ARG A 241 -54.76 178.24 -17.33
CA ARG A 241 -54.15 177.57 -18.50
C ARG A 241 -52.77 176.95 -18.19
N VAL A 242 -51.97 177.62 -17.35
CA VAL A 242 -50.62 177.16 -17.02
C VAL A 242 -50.66 175.96 -16.07
N GLU A 243 -51.63 175.91 -15.16
CA GLU A 243 -51.77 174.77 -14.26
C GLU A 243 -52.36 173.54 -14.97
N LEU A 244 -53.33 173.70 -15.87
CA LEU A 244 -53.89 172.58 -16.65
C LEU A 244 -52.84 171.93 -17.58
N GLU A 245 -51.99 172.71 -18.24
CA GLU A 245 -50.86 172.18 -19.02
C GLU A 245 -49.80 171.51 -18.13
N ARG A 246 -49.54 172.04 -16.93
CA ARG A 246 -48.59 171.47 -15.97
C ARG A 246 -49.08 170.15 -15.38
N GLU A 247 -50.38 169.98 -15.17
CA GLU A 247 -50.96 168.76 -14.61
C GLU A 247 -51.14 167.68 -15.68
N THR A 248 -51.54 168.03 -16.90
CA THR A 248 -51.50 167.08 -18.03
C THR A 248 -50.07 166.65 -18.37
N ALA A 249 -49.08 167.55 -18.31
CA ALA A 249 -47.66 167.19 -18.45
C ALA A 249 -47.18 166.23 -17.34
N LYS A 250 -47.53 166.46 -16.07
CA LYS A 250 -47.24 165.51 -14.98
C LYS A 250 -47.92 164.16 -15.19
N GLN A 251 -49.17 164.15 -15.66
CA GLN A 251 -49.94 162.92 -15.87
C GLN A 251 -49.36 162.09 -17.03
N LEU A 252 -48.88 162.76 -18.08
CA LEU A 252 -48.11 162.15 -19.16
C LEU A 252 -46.72 161.68 -18.71
N GLU A 253 -46.01 162.41 -17.84
CA GLU A 253 -44.76 161.91 -17.23
C GLU A 253 -44.98 160.65 -16.39
N VAL A 254 -46.06 160.58 -15.61
CA VAL A 254 -46.41 159.38 -14.82
C VAL A 254 -46.73 158.21 -15.74
N GLN A 255 -47.48 158.43 -16.82
CA GLN A 255 -47.72 157.39 -17.84
C GLN A 255 -46.43 156.98 -18.55
N LEU A 256 -45.55 157.91 -18.91
CA LEU A 256 -44.26 157.61 -19.54
C LEU A 256 -43.37 156.77 -18.61
N ARG A 257 -43.29 157.12 -17.32
CA ARG A 257 -42.53 156.34 -16.33
C ARG A 257 -43.15 154.97 -16.07
N ALA A 258 -44.48 154.85 -16.06
CA ALA A 258 -45.16 153.56 -15.97
C ALA A 258 -44.85 152.67 -17.19
N VAL A 259 -44.91 153.21 -18.40
CA VAL A 259 -44.54 152.50 -19.63
C VAL A 259 -43.05 152.14 -19.66
N GLN A 260 -42.16 153.00 -19.16
CA GLN A 260 -40.73 152.69 -19.02
C GLN A 260 -40.46 151.58 -17.99
N GLN A 261 -41.16 151.58 -16.86
CA GLN A 261 -41.07 150.51 -15.85
C GLN A 261 -41.62 149.19 -16.38
N GLU A 262 -42.74 149.21 -17.12
CA GLU A 262 -43.32 148.01 -17.72
C GLU A 262 -42.47 147.46 -18.87
N LEU A 263 -41.90 148.33 -19.71
CA LEU A 263 -40.90 147.94 -20.71
C LEU A 263 -39.68 147.29 -20.05
N MET A 264 -39.19 147.85 -18.94
CA MET A 264 -38.06 147.29 -18.19
C MET A 264 -38.40 145.94 -17.53
N ARG A 265 -39.64 145.75 -17.04
CA ARG A 265 -40.15 144.44 -16.60
C ARG A 265 -40.19 143.44 -17.75
N ILE A 266 -40.72 143.82 -18.91
CA ILE A 266 -40.80 142.96 -20.10
C ILE A 266 -39.40 142.57 -20.60
N VAL A 267 -38.43 143.49 -20.58
CA VAL A 267 -37.03 143.18 -20.90
C VAL A 267 -36.44 142.20 -19.89
N THR A 268 -36.53 142.45 -18.59
CA THR A 268 -35.99 141.54 -17.56
C THR A 268 -36.66 140.16 -17.56
N ALA A 269 -37.97 140.10 -17.82
CA ALA A 269 -38.69 138.84 -18.04
C ALA A 269 -38.15 138.11 -19.28
N SER A 270 -38.07 138.78 -20.43
CA SER A 270 -37.54 138.20 -21.67
C SER A 270 -36.07 137.77 -21.56
N GLU A 271 -35.27 138.43 -20.73
CA GLU A 271 -33.90 138.02 -20.43
C GLU A 271 -33.87 136.78 -19.53
N SER A 272 -34.79 136.67 -18.56
CA SER A 272 -34.94 135.46 -17.74
C SER A 272 -35.44 134.26 -18.55
N ASP A 273 -36.42 134.45 -19.44
CA ASP A 273 -36.93 133.42 -20.36
C ASP A 273 -35.84 132.96 -21.34
N ARG A 274 -34.97 133.88 -21.77
CA ARG A 274 -33.78 133.55 -22.57
C ARG A 274 -32.77 132.73 -21.78
N GLN A 275 -32.55 133.03 -20.50
CA GLN A 275 -31.66 132.25 -19.62
C GLN A 275 -32.21 130.84 -19.35
N THR A 276 -33.49 130.70 -19.02
CA THR A 276 -34.12 129.38 -18.82
C THR A 276 -34.14 128.57 -20.12
N THR A 277 -34.41 129.22 -21.27
CA THR A 277 -34.30 128.57 -22.59
C THR A 277 -32.88 128.06 -22.86
N MET A 278 -31.84 128.82 -22.50
CA MET A 278 -30.45 128.36 -22.63
C MET A 278 -30.12 127.21 -21.68
N GLN A 279 -30.61 127.23 -20.43
CA GLN A 279 -30.46 126.12 -19.48
C GLN A 279 -31.12 124.84 -20.00
N LEU A 280 -32.38 124.92 -20.43
CA LEU A 280 -33.11 123.82 -21.05
C LEU A 280 -32.41 123.28 -22.31
N GLN A 281 -31.79 124.15 -23.13
CA GLN A 281 -30.97 123.70 -24.26
C GLN A 281 -29.72 122.91 -23.81
N THR A 282 -29.05 123.30 -22.71
CA THR A 282 -27.93 122.52 -22.16
C THR A 282 -28.37 121.20 -21.53
N GLU A 283 -29.53 121.15 -20.88
CA GLU A 283 -30.12 119.91 -20.36
C GLU A 283 -30.53 118.96 -21.50
N ILE A 284 -31.17 119.47 -22.56
CA ILE A 284 -31.50 118.69 -23.76
C ILE A 284 -30.24 118.15 -24.44
N ALA A 285 -29.14 118.89 -24.45
CA ALA A 285 -27.86 118.40 -24.96
C ALA A 285 -27.27 117.27 -24.08
N SER A 286 -27.29 117.45 -22.75
CA SER A 286 -26.87 116.45 -21.77
C SER A 286 -27.67 115.15 -21.90
N LEU A 287 -29.00 115.23 -21.91
CA LEU A 287 -29.90 114.09 -22.04
C LEU A 287 -29.72 113.35 -23.39
N LYS A 288 -29.47 114.07 -24.49
CA LYS A 288 -29.13 113.45 -25.79
C LYS A 288 -27.81 112.67 -25.73
N GLN A 289 -26.79 113.20 -25.05
CA GLN A 289 -25.51 112.50 -24.87
C GLN A 289 -25.66 111.26 -23.97
N GLN A 290 -26.46 111.34 -22.90
CA GLN A 290 -26.79 110.20 -22.04
C GLN A 290 -27.55 109.12 -22.81
N LEU A 291 -28.56 109.50 -23.62
CA LEU A 291 -29.32 108.58 -24.47
C LEU A 291 -28.40 107.83 -25.43
N GLN A 292 -27.55 108.54 -26.17
CA GLN A 292 -26.56 107.93 -27.09
C GLN A 292 -25.55 107.02 -26.38
N SER A 293 -25.23 107.29 -25.10
CA SER A 293 -24.40 106.40 -24.29
C SER A 293 -25.15 105.11 -23.94
N CYS A 294 -26.42 105.22 -23.55
CA CYS A 294 -27.28 104.07 -23.24
C CYS A 294 -27.61 103.22 -24.48
N GLU A 295 -27.75 103.83 -25.66
CA GLU A 295 -27.92 103.15 -26.94
C GLU A 295 -26.67 102.32 -27.30
N LYS A 296 -25.47 102.91 -27.18
CA LYS A 296 -24.19 102.20 -27.39
C LYS A 296 -24.00 101.04 -26.41
N GLN A 297 -24.34 101.25 -25.13
CA GLN A 297 -24.25 100.20 -24.12
C GLN A 297 -25.27 99.07 -24.37
N ASN A 298 -26.49 99.39 -24.81
CA ASN A 298 -27.47 98.38 -25.24
C ASN A 298 -26.99 97.60 -26.47
N ALA A 299 -26.28 98.23 -27.41
CA ALA A 299 -25.72 97.53 -28.56
C ALA A 299 -24.62 96.53 -28.12
N ALA A 300 -23.72 96.94 -27.23
CA ALA A 300 -22.67 96.08 -26.69
C ALA A 300 -23.22 94.89 -25.88
N LEU A 301 -24.23 95.12 -25.03
CA LEU A 301 -24.90 94.06 -24.27
C LEU A 301 -25.69 93.08 -25.15
N ARG A 302 -26.07 93.47 -26.37
CA ARG A 302 -26.66 92.55 -27.36
C ARG A 302 -25.60 91.69 -28.02
N THR A 303 -24.48 92.25 -28.44
CA THR A 303 -23.37 91.46 -29.02
C THR A 303 -22.79 90.49 -28.01
N GLU A 304 -22.55 90.91 -26.76
CA GLU A 304 -22.09 90.03 -25.67
C GLU A 304 -23.08 88.88 -25.39
N ARG A 305 -24.39 89.17 -25.44
CA ARG A 305 -25.43 88.15 -25.31
C ARG A 305 -25.44 87.15 -26.47
N ASP A 306 -25.29 87.63 -27.70
CA ASP A 306 -25.30 86.78 -28.90
C ASP A 306 -24.03 85.91 -28.97
N GLU A 307 -22.89 86.45 -28.55
CA GLU A 307 -21.63 85.70 -28.34
C GLU A 307 -21.79 84.62 -27.26
N ALA A 308 -22.36 84.95 -26.10
CA ALA A 308 -22.65 83.99 -25.03
C ALA A 308 -23.65 82.90 -25.46
N HIS A 309 -24.63 83.21 -26.31
CA HIS A 309 -25.50 82.20 -26.92
C HIS A 309 -24.75 81.30 -27.90
N ALA A 310 -23.80 81.83 -28.69
CA ALA A 310 -22.97 81.03 -29.59
C ALA A 310 -22.02 80.09 -28.82
N GLU A 311 -21.34 80.58 -27.78
CA GLU A 311 -20.48 79.77 -26.91
C GLU A 311 -21.30 78.69 -26.16
N SER A 312 -22.50 79.05 -25.67
CA SER A 312 -23.44 78.07 -25.10
C SER A 312 -23.83 76.98 -26.12
N GLY A 313 -24.03 77.33 -27.38
CA GLY A 313 -24.26 76.37 -28.47
C GLY A 313 -23.10 75.38 -28.64
N LEU A 314 -21.87 75.90 -28.77
CA LEU A 314 -20.66 75.08 -28.89
C LEU A 314 -20.44 74.15 -27.68
N SER A 315 -20.67 74.67 -26.46
CA SER A 315 -20.58 73.91 -25.22
C SER A 315 -21.63 72.79 -25.17
N ASN A 316 -22.88 73.06 -25.56
CA ASN A 316 -23.94 72.06 -25.64
C ASN A 316 -23.66 70.95 -26.67
N ASP A 317 -23.06 71.30 -27.81
CA ASP A 317 -22.66 70.33 -28.84
C ASP A 317 -21.46 69.48 -28.40
N LEU A 318 -20.48 70.06 -27.69
CA LEU A 318 -19.40 69.33 -27.05
C LEU A 318 -19.93 68.35 -25.98
N ILE A 319 -20.86 68.80 -25.12
CA ILE A 319 -21.52 67.95 -24.13
C ILE A 319 -22.28 66.80 -24.81
N ARG A 320 -22.95 67.05 -25.96
CA ARG A 320 -23.65 66.01 -26.74
C ARG A 320 -22.66 64.99 -27.33
N SER A 321 -21.52 65.45 -27.85
CA SER A 321 -20.42 64.60 -28.34
C SER A 321 -19.84 63.72 -27.23
N LEU A 322 -19.50 64.30 -26.07
CA LEU A 322 -18.97 63.56 -24.92
C LEU A 322 -19.97 62.53 -24.39
N ARG A 323 -21.26 62.85 -24.31
CA ARG A 323 -22.31 61.88 -23.94
C ARG A 323 -22.41 60.70 -24.93
N ALA A 324 -22.27 60.94 -26.24
CA ALA A 324 -22.25 59.88 -27.24
C ALA A 324 -20.98 58.99 -27.13
N GLN A 325 -19.83 59.58 -26.79
CA GLN A 325 -18.60 58.82 -26.52
C GLN A 325 -18.72 57.96 -25.25
N ILE A 326 -19.29 58.50 -24.16
CA ILE A 326 -19.57 57.77 -22.92
C ILE A 326 -20.49 56.57 -23.20
N ALA A 327 -21.64 56.77 -23.86
CA ALA A 327 -22.55 55.67 -24.21
C ALA A 327 -21.88 54.59 -25.10
N THR A 328 -20.94 54.99 -25.97
CA THR A 328 -20.16 54.06 -26.80
C THR A 328 -19.16 53.24 -25.97
N LEU A 329 -18.56 53.84 -24.92
CA LEU A 329 -17.66 53.15 -23.99
C LEU A 329 -18.43 52.24 -23.02
N GLU A 330 -19.56 52.70 -22.48
CA GLU A 330 -20.46 51.91 -21.64
C GLU A 330 -20.92 50.64 -22.38
N LYS A 331 -21.33 50.77 -23.65
CA LYS A 331 -21.69 49.63 -24.50
C LYS A 331 -20.52 48.64 -24.64
N LYS A 332 -19.30 49.11 -24.95
CA LYS A 332 -18.11 48.25 -25.05
C LYS A 332 -17.77 47.55 -23.72
N ILE A 333 -17.99 48.22 -22.59
CA ILE A 333 -17.81 47.63 -21.26
C ILE A 333 -18.85 46.53 -21.02
N GLN A 334 -20.12 46.74 -21.37
CA GLN A 334 -21.17 45.72 -21.28
C GLN A 334 -20.88 44.51 -22.18
N GLU A 335 -20.44 44.73 -23.42
CA GLU A 335 -20.05 43.67 -24.36
C GLU A 335 -18.86 42.85 -23.83
N ASN A 336 -17.83 43.52 -23.27
CA ASN A 336 -16.68 42.85 -22.64
C ASN A 336 -17.07 42.05 -21.37
N LEU A 337 -17.97 42.59 -20.54
CA LEU A 337 -18.48 41.88 -19.34
C LEU A 337 -19.28 40.64 -19.73
N ALA A 338 -20.14 40.73 -20.76
CA ALA A 338 -20.89 39.59 -21.28
C ALA A 338 -19.95 38.51 -21.87
N ALA A 339 -18.91 38.91 -22.60
CA ALA A 339 -17.89 37.99 -23.10
C ALA A 339 -17.09 37.32 -21.97
N MET A 340 -16.72 38.07 -20.93
CA MET A 340 -16.00 37.56 -19.77
C MET A 340 -16.86 36.56 -18.96
N GLU A 341 -18.14 36.85 -18.75
CA GLU A 341 -19.05 35.94 -18.04
C GLU A 341 -19.31 34.66 -18.84
N LYS A 342 -19.42 34.74 -20.18
CA LYS A 342 -19.47 33.56 -21.05
C LYS A 342 -18.21 32.70 -20.94
N LEU A 343 -17.03 33.32 -20.97
CA LEU A 343 -15.74 32.63 -20.80
C LEU A 343 -15.64 31.94 -19.43
N LYS A 344 -16.10 32.61 -18.36
CA LYS A 344 -16.20 32.08 -17.00
C LYS A 344 -17.15 30.90 -16.89
N GLN A 345 -18.29 30.92 -17.59
CA GLN A 345 -19.20 29.79 -17.69
C GLN A 345 -18.63 28.60 -18.49
N GLU A 346 -17.78 28.86 -19.48
CA GLU A 346 -17.08 27.82 -20.25
C GLU A 346 -16.01 27.14 -19.38
N TYR A 347 -15.14 27.91 -18.71
CA TYR A 347 -14.19 27.36 -17.72
C TYR A 347 -14.87 26.60 -16.58
N ALA A 348 -16.04 27.05 -16.09
CA ALA A 348 -16.79 26.33 -15.06
C ALA A 348 -17.28 24.95 -15.55
N LYS A 349 -17.72 24.84 -16.81
CA LYS A 349 -18.13 23.57 -17.42
C LYS A 349 -16.96 22.63 -17.63
N ASP A 350 -15.82 23.15 -18.10
CA ASP A 350 -14.62 22.33 -18.29
C ASP A 350 -14.01 21.85 -16.97
N LEU A 351 -14.01 22.67 -15.92
CA LEU A 351 -13.63 22.24 -14.57
C LEU A 351 -14.55 21.14 -14.03
N GLU A 352 -15.86 21.23 -14.25
CA GLU A 352 -16.79 20.18 -13.80
C GLU A 352 -16.65 18.90 -14.61
N LYS A 353 -16.44 19.00 -15.93
CA LYS A 353 -16.08 17.87 -16.78
C LYS A 353 -14.80 17.18 -16.29
N MET A 354 -13.75 17.94 -15.98
CA MET A 354 -12.49 17.40 -15.46
C MET A 354 -12.66 16.72 -14.09
N ARG A 355 -13.53 17.24 -13.21
CA ARG A 355 -13.90 16.57 -11.94
C ARG A 355 -14.59 15.23 -12.19
N LEU A 356 -15.53 15.18 -13.12
CA LEU A 356 -16.25 13.94 -13.48
C LEU A 356 -15.32 12.90 -14.12
N GLU A 357 -14.42 13.31 -15.02
CA GLU A 357 -13.42 12.42 -15.63
C GLU A 357 -12.39 11.91 -14.60
N HIS A 358 -11.95 12.77 -13.66
CA HIS A 358 -11.09 12.37 -12.56
C HIS A 358 -11.80 11.40 -11.61
N GLY A 359 -13.05 11.69 -11.20
CA GLY A 359 -13.87 10.81 -10.37
C GLY A 359 -14.12 9.45 -11.03
N ALA A 360 -14.41 9.42 -12.33
CA ALA A 360 -14.53 8.16 -13.10
C ALA A 360 -13.21 7.36 -13.14
N THR A 361 -12.07 8.05 -13.15
CA THR A 361 -10.73 7.44 -13.11
C THR A 361 -10.42 6.86 -11.72
N VAL A 362 -10.69 7.60 -10.64
CA VAL A 362 -10.56 7.13 -9.25
C VAL A 362 -11.47 5.92 -9.02
N ASN A 363 -12.74 6.00 -9.43
CA ASN A 363 -13.70 4.91 -9.33
C ASN A 363 -13.36 3.70 -10.23
N ARG A 364 -12.46 3.85 -11.22
CA ARG A 364 -11.87 2.72 -11.95
C ARG A 364 -10.73 2.10 -11.14
N LEU A 365 -9.75 2.91 -10.74
CA LEU A 365 -8.59 2.46 -9.96
C LEU A 365 -8.99 1.76 -8.66
N GLN A 366 -10.03 2.23 -7.95
CA GLN A 366 -10.57 1.57 -6.76
C GLN A 366 -11.13 0.17 -7.06
N ARG A 367 -11.85 -0.01 -8.18
CA ARG A 367 -12.38 -1.33 -8.59
C ARG A 367 -11.29 -2.27 -9.07
N ASP A 368 -10.32 -1.75 -9.81
CA ASP A 368 -9.18 -2.52 -10.30
C ASP A 368 -8.29 -2.96 -9.11
N HIS A 369 -8.12 -2.10 -8.09
CA HIS A 369 -7.44 -2.43 -6.84
C HIS A 369 -8.21 -3.44 -5.98
N GLN A 370 -9.53 -3.26 -5.80
CA GLN A 370 -10.35 -4.24 -5.09
C GLN A 370 -10.28 -5.61 -5.76
N LYS A 371 -10.42 -5.67 -7.09
CA LYS A 371 -10.25 -6.92 -7.85
C LYS A 371 -8.87 -7.54 -7.63
N ALA A 372 -7.80 -6.75 -7.61
CA ALA A 372 -6.46 -7.26 -7.33
C ALA A 372 -6.32 -7.83 -5.89
N LEU A 373 -7.03 -7.25 -4.90
CA LEU A 373 -7.13 -7.82 -3.56
C LEU A 373 -7.93 -9.13 -3.54
N ASP A 374 -9.04 -9.21 -4.27
CA ASP A 374 -9.86 -10.42 -4.40
C ASP A 374 -9.10 -11.56 -5.12
N ASP A 375 -8.38 -11.22 -6.20
CA ASP A 375 -7.50 -12.13 -6.94
C ASP A 375 -6.33 -12.62 -6.06
N LEU A 376 -5.79 -11.78 -5.16
CA LEU A 376 -4.76 -12.17 -4.18
C LEU A 376 -5.31 -13.03 -3.03
N GLN A 377 -6.49 -12.70 -2.50
CA GLN A 377 -7.15 -13.49 -1.44
C GLN A 377 -7.52 -14.89 -1.94
N THR A 378 -8.02 -15.00 -3.17
CA THR A 378 -8.32 -16.31 -3.79
C THR A 378 -7.04 -17.11 -4.06
N GLN A 379 -5.95 -16.49 -4.54
CA GLN A 379 -4.64 -17.15 -4.63
C GLN A 379 -4.14 -17.64 -3.27
N GLN A 380 -4.14 -16.77 -2.24
CA GLN A 380 -3.73 -17.14 -0.88
C GLN A 380 -4.57 -18.29 -0.31
N LYS A 381 -5.89 -18.26 -0.52
CA LYS A 381 -6.78 -19.35 -0.14
C LYS A 381 -6.42 -20.67 -0.83
N THR A 382 -6.25 -20.68 -2.15
CA THR A 382 -5.87 -21.91 -2.88
C THR A 382 -4.49 -22.45 -2.47
N TYR A 383 -3.56 -21.56 -2.09
CA TYR A 383 -2.26 -21.96 -1.55
C TYR A 383 -2.36 -22.55 -0.13
N LEU A 384 -3.23 -22.00 0.73
CA LEU A 384 -3.53 -22.58 2.04
C LEU A 384 -4.25 -23.92 1.93
N GLU A 385 -5.20 -24.07 1.00
CA GLU A 385 -5.86 -25.35 0.69
C GLU A 385 -4.87 -26.39 0.16
N TYR A 386 -3.93 -25.98 -0.71
CA TYR A 386 -2.82 -26.83 -1.16
C TYR A 386 -1.91 -27.26 0.00
N LEU A 387 -1.48 -26.34 0.87
CA LEU A 387 -0.64 -26.66 2.03
C LEU A 387 -1.38 -27.56 3.02
N GLN A 388 -2.65 -27.27 3.33
CA GLN A 388 -3.48 -28.10 4.21
C GLN A 388 -3.63 -29.52 3.64
N LYS A 389 -3.80 -29.66 2.32
CA LYS A 389 -3.78 -30.97 1.67
C LYS A 389 -2.41 -31.63 1.81
N GLN A 390 -1.31 -30.93 1.53
CA GLN A 390 0.04 -31.49 1.65
C GLN A 390 0.34 -31.94 3.09
N THR A 391 -0.10 -31.21 4.11
CA THR A 391 -0.02 -31.62 5.51
C THR A 391 -0.89 -32.84 5.81
N SER A 392 -2.11 -32.92 5.26
CA SER A 392 -2.98 -34.11 5.39
C SER A 392 -2.38 -35.35 4.72
N ASP A 393 -1.85 -35.20 3.50
CA ASP A 393 -1.20 -36.28 2.75
C ASP A 393 0.07 -36.76 3.49
N MET A 394 0.86 -35.83 4.07
CA MET A 394 1.99 -36.15 4.94
C MET A 394 1.58 -36.83 6.26
N GLN A 395 0.50 -36.37 6.90
CA GLN A 395 -0.01 -36.96 8.14
C GLN A 395 -0.50 -38.39 7.90
N GLN A 396 -1.24 -38.63 6.81
CA GLN A 396 -1.62 -39.99 6.41
C GLN A 396 -0.38 -40.87 6.13
N GLY A 397 0.70 -40.27 5.60
CA GLY A 397 2.00 -40.93 5.47
C GLY A 397 2.66 -41.28 6.81
N THR A 398 2.62 -40.38 7.80
CA THR A 398 3.13 -40.67 9.16
C THR A 398 2.27 -41.69 9.89
N ASP A 399 0.96 -41.64 9.74
CA ASP A 399 0.03 -42.57 10.38
C ASP A 399 0.16 -43.97 9.77
N ALA A 400 0.28 -44.06 8.44
CA ALA A 400 0.54 -45.32 7.74
C ALA A 400 1.91 -45.93 8.09
N THR A 401 2.95 -45.12 8.23
CA THR A 401 4.29 -45.60 8.64
C THR A 401 4.34 -45.97 10.13
N GLN A 402 3.64 -45.24 11.01
CA GLN A 402 3.44 -45.66 12.41
C GLN A 402 2.67 -46.98 12.51
N HIS A 403 1.58 -47.14 11.74
CA HIS A 403 0.87 -48.42 11.67
C HIS A 403 1.76 -49.55 11.15
N ALA A 404 2.59 -49.32 10.12
CA ALA A 404 3.53 -50.32 9.63
C ALA A 404 4.60 -50.67 10.68
N LEU A 405 5.13 -49.69 11.43
CA LEU A 405 6.06 -49.91 12.53
C LEU A 405 5.43 -50.73 13.66
N LEU A 406 4.22 -50.37 14.12
CA LEU A 406 3.46 -51.12 15.13
C LEU A 406 3.13 -52.55 14.66
N GLU A 407 2.87 -52.74 13.36
CA GLU A 407 2.60 -54.07 12.81
C GLU A 407 3.89 -54.92 12.72
N MET A 408 5.04 -54.29 12.47
CA MET A 408 6.36 -54.92 12.52
C MET A 408 6.80 -55.22 13.96
N GLU A 409 6.51 -54.35 14.93
CA GLU A 409 6.73 -54.58 16.36
C GLU A 409 5.85 -55.73 16.88
N ARG A 410 4.59 -55.82 16.42
CA ARG A 410 3.70 -56.96 16.66
C ARG A 410 4.26 -58.26 16.07
N LYS A 411 4.82 -58.22 14.85
CA LYS A 411 5.49 -59.38 14.21
C LYS A 411 6.76 -59.77 14.95
N TRP A 412 7.54 -58.79 15.44
CA TRP A 412 8.77 -59.01 16.19
C TRP A 412 8.50 -59.62 17.57
N THR A 413 7.55 -59.07 18.34
CA THR A 413 7.13 -59.64 19.63
C THR A 413 6.49 -61.01 19.50
N GLU A 414 5.80 -61.30 18.39
CA GLU A 414 5.29 -62.64 18.09
C GLU A 414 6.43 -63.62 17.73
N ALA A 415 7.42 -63.21 16.96
CA ALA A 415 8.62 -64.00 16.70
C ALA A 415 9.45 -64.23 17.99
N GLU A 416 9.50 -63.26 18.90
CA GLU A 416 10.13 -63.39 20.21
C GLU A 416 9.40 -64.42 21.09
N ARG A 417 8.06 -64.40 21.14
CA ARG A 417 7.25 -65.45 21.80
C ARG A 417 7.54 -66.83 21.23
N GLN A 418 7.62 -66.95 19.90
CA GLN A 418 7.94 -68.20 19.24
C GLN A 418 9.36 -68.67 19.57
N LEU A 419 10.35 -67.77 19.62
CA LEU A 419 11.71 -68.09 20.05
C LEU A 419 11.75 -68.54 21.53
N ILE A 420 10.97 -67.91 22.41
CA ILE A 420 10.80 -68.33 23.81
C ILE A 420 10.15 -69.72 23.88
N HIS A 421 9.11 -69.98 23.10
CA HIS A 421 8.45 -71.29 23.02
C HIS A 421 9.45 -72.38 22.59
N TRP A 422 10.14 -72.19 21.46
CA TRP A 422 11.15 -73.12 20.96
C TRP A 422 12.30 -73.33 21.95
N LYS A 423 12.70 -72.29 22.68
CA LYS A 423 13.69 -72.40 23.76
C LYS A 423 13.16 -73.26 24.91
N SER A 424 11.93 -73.05 25.36
CA SER A 424 11.32 -73.86 26.42
C SER A 424 11.09 -75.32 26.00
N GLU A 425 10.78 -75.59 24.72
CA GLU A 425 10.74 -76.96 24.20
C GLU A 425 12.13 -77.60 24.09
N ALA A 426 13.15 -76.85 23.68
CA ALA A 426 14.53 -77.32 23.69
C ALA A 426 15.03 -77.60 25.12
N GLU A 427 14.63 -76.80 26.10
CA GLU A 427 14.90 -77.02 27.53
C GLU A 427 14.13 -78.24 28.08
N ARG A 428 12.86 -78.45 27.67
CA ARG A 428 12.09 -79.67 27.96
C ARG A 428 12.78 -80.92 27.38
N HIS A 429 13.11 -80.92 26.10
CA HIS A 429 13.78 -82.05 25.44
C HIS A 429 15.19 -82.30 26.00
N LYS A 430 15.90 -81.26 26.45
CA LYS A 430 17.16 -81.40 27.20
C LYS A 430 16.93 -82.07 28.56
N GLY A 431 15.84 -81.74 29.27
CA GLY A 431 15.39 -82.43 30.48
C GLY A 431 15.08 -83.90 30.21
N GLU A 432 14.23 -84.19 29.22
CA GLU A 432 13.88 -85.56 28.81
C GLU A 432 15.11 -86.38 28.41
N LEU A 433 16.11 -85.79 27.73
CA LEU A 433 17.39 -86.44 27.42
C LEU A 433 18.27 -86.66 28.67
N GLN A 434 18.16 -85.81 29.70
CA GLN A 434 18.87 -85.98 30.97
C GLN A 434 18.19 -87.05 31.85
N ASP A 435 16.86 -87.15 31.81
CA ASP A 435 16.10 -88.21 32.46
C ASP A 435 16.33 -89.56 31.76
N LEU A 436 16.30 -89.60 30.43
CA LEU A 436 16.67 -90.80 29.64
C LEU A 436 18.11 -91.24 29.90
N ARG A 437 19.06 -90.31 30.08
CA ARG A 437 20.43 -90.66 30.53
C ARG A 437 20.45 -91.22 31.94
N SER A 438 19.67 -90.65 32.86
CA SER A 438 19.56 -91.13 34.24
C SER A 438 18.95 -92.54 34.29
N MET A 439 17.88 -92.78 33.52
CA MET A 439 17.30 -94.12 33.30
C MET A 439 18.31 -95.07 32.65
N GLN A 440 19.08 -94.63 31.64
CA GLN A 440 20.12 -95.46 31.03
C GLN A 440 21.22 -95.83 32.04
N VAL A 441 21.58 -94.94 32.97
CA VAL A 441 22.50 -95.25 34.07
C VAL A 441 21.88 -96.24 35.05
N GLN A 442 20.61 -96.09 35.44
CA GLN A 442 19.89 -97.06 36.28
C GLN A 442 19.76 -98.43 35.61
N HIS A 443 19.51 -98.49 34.30
CA HIS A 443 19.53 -99.74 33.54
C HIS A 443 20.93 -100.35 33.49
N LYS A 444 21.99 -99.55 33.29
CA LYS A 444 23.38 -100.04 33.35
C LYS A 444 23.77 -100.57 34.73
N THR A 445 23.38 -99.92 35.83
CA THR A 445 23.64 -100.46 37.18
C THR A 445 22.78 -101.70 37.49
N SER A 446 21.58 -101.79 36.94
CA SER A 446 20.74 -103.00 37.01
C SER A 446 21.36 -104.16 36.25
N ILE A 447 21.80 -103.95 35.00
CA ILE A 447 22.52 -104.94 34.18
C ILE A 447 23.80 -105.38 34.90
N ALA A 448 24.64 -104.45 35.35
CA ALA A 448 25.83 -104.75 36.14
C ALA A 448 25.55 -105.38 37.51
N THR A 449 24.30 -105.47 37.96
CA THR A 449 23.88 -106.22 39.15
C THR A 449 23.35 -107.61 38.78
N LEU A 450 22.73 -107.77 37.61
CA LEU A 450 22.37 -109.07 37.04
C LEU A 450 23.60 -109.86 36.60
N GLU A 451 24.57 -109.21 35.94
CA GLU A 451 25.87 -109.80 35.56
C GLU A 451 26.61 -110.36 36.78
N ARG A 452 26.70 -109.58 37.88
CA ARG A 452 27.27 -110.04 39.16
C ARG A 452 26.49 -111.22 39.76
N LYS A 453 25.17 -111.30 39.56
CA LYS A 453 24.39 -112.48 39.98
C LYS A 453 24.63 -113.70 39.10
N MET A 454 24.86 -113.53 37.79
CA MET A 454 25.24 -114.66 36.93
C MET A 454 26.60 -115.22 37.35
N VAL A 455 27.60 -114.37 37.62
CA VAL A 455 28.94 -114.83 38.07
C VAL A 455 28.84 -115.67 39.35
N VAL A 456 28.03 -115.27 40.34
CA VAL A 456 27.80 -116.06 41.56
C VAL A 456 27.12 -117.41 41.23
N LEU A 457 26.10 -117.42 40.37
CA LEU A 457 25.45 -118.66 39.93
C LEU A 457 26.39 -119.57 39.10
N GLU A 458 27.37 -119.01 38.39
CA GLU A 458 28.42 -119.72 37.66
C GLU A 458 29.57 -120.20 38.57
N GLU A 459 29.64 -119.72 39.80
CA GLU A 459 30.50 -120.24 40.88
C GLU A 459 29.77 -121.35 41.66
N GLU A 460 28.54 -121.11 42.12
CA GLU A 460 27.68 -122.11 42.76
C GLU A 460 27.47 -123.36 41.86
N LYS A 461 27.33 -123.18 40.55
CA LYS A 461 27.29 -124.29 39.58
C LYS A 461 28.57 -125.11 39.54
N ARG A 462 29.74 -124.46 39.67
CA ARG A 462 31.05 -125.13 39.64
C ARG A 462 31.26 -125.97 40.90
N ASP A 463 30.91 -125.43 42.06
CA ASP A 463 31.00 -126.14 43.33
C ASP A 463 30.13 -127.41 43.32
N LEU A 464 28.91 -127.32 42.77
CA LEU A 464 28.02 -128.47 42.57
C LEU A 464 28.55 -129.49 41.54
N GLU A 465 29.25 -129.05 40.50
CA GLU A 465 29.90 -129.94 39.52
C GLU A 465 31.12 -130.67 40.12
N GLU A 466 31.88 -130.03 41.02
CA GLU A 466 32.96 -130.68 41.78
C GLU A 466 32.42 -131.67 42.83
N GLU A 467 31.33 -131.32 43.54
CA GLU A 467 30.68 -132.22 44.51
C GLU A 467 30.09 -133.47 43.83
N ALA A 468 29.45 -133.31 42.66
CA ALA A 468 28.99 -134.42 41.84
C ALA A 468 30.14 -135.32 41.35
N ALA A 469 31.27 -134.73 40.94
CA ALA A 469 32.47 -135.49 40.55
C ALA A 469 33.11 -136.24 41.74
N LEU A 470 32.96 -135.73 42.96
CA LEU A 470 33.40 -136.42 44.17
C LEU A 470 32.53 -137.66 44.47
N LEU A 471 31.20 -137.51 44.34
CA LEU A 471 30.23 -138.60 44.56
C LEU A 471 30.38 -139.73 43.52
N GLN A 472 30.59 -139.41 42.24
CA GLN A 472 30.84 -140.43 41.21
C GLN A 472 32.03 -141.34 41.55
N ARG A 473 33.14 -140.75 42.04
CA ARG A 473 34.33 -141.52 42.44
C ARG A 473 34.07 -142.45 43.65
N GLN A 474 33.13 -142.11 44.52
CA GLN A 474 32.72 -143.00 45.62
C GLN A 474 31.85 -144.16 45.10
N LEU A 475 31.00 -143.91 44.11
CA LEU A 475 30.19 -144.93 43.45
C LEU A 475 31.07 -145.98 42.75
N ASP A 476 32.04 -145.53 41.93
CA ASP A 476 32.97 -146.41 41.19
C ASP A 476 33.78 -147.33 42.14
N GLN A 477 34.21 -146.79 43.29
CA GLN A 477 34.90 -147.56 44.33
C GLN A 477 34.00 -148.57 45.06
N SER A 478 32.68 -148.38 45.04
CA SER A 478 31.73 -149.36 45.56
C SER A 478 31.50 -150.50 44.56
N GLU A 479 31.33 -150.18 43.27
CA GLU A 479 31.11 -151.17 42.21
C GLU A 479 32.29 -152.15 42.09
N ALA A 480 33.52 -151.62 42.10
CA ALA A 480 34.75 -152.44 42.03
C ALA A 480 34.81 -153.51 43.15
N LYS A 481 34.33 -153.18 44.36
CA LYS A 481 34.28 -154.10 45.51
C LYS A 481 33.18 -155.17 45.38
N THR A 482 32.13 -154.91 44.59
CA THR A 482 31.08 -155.91 44.30
C THR A 482 31.48 -156.89 43.19
N LYS A 483 32.16 -156.42 42.14
CA LYS A 483 32.66 -157.25 41.03
C LYS A 483 33.54 -158.42 41.51
N VAL A 484 34.53 -158.13 42.36
CA VAL A 484 35.46 -159.16 42.89
C VAL A 484 34.72 -160.24 43.69
N LYS A 485 33.71 -159.85 44.50
CA LYS A 485 32.87 -160.82 45.25
C LYS A 485 31.99 -161.68 44.33
N LEU A 486 31.46 -161.10 43.26
CA LEU A 486 30.68 -161.84 42.27
C LEU A 486 31.54 -162.89 41.52
N GLU A 487 32.80 -162.59 41.23
CA GLU A 487 33.69 -163.53 40.55
C GLU A 487 34.17 -164.69 41.45
N GLN A 488 34.37 -164.45 42.76
CA GLN A 488 34.56 -165.54 43.74
C GLN A 488 33.36 -166.49 43.81
N MET A 489 32.14 -165.97 43.91
CA MET A 489 30.92 -166.80 43.90
C MET A 489 30.79 -167.62 42.60
N ARG A 490 31.32 -167.11 41.48
CA ARG A 490 31.20 -167.72 40.14
C ARG A 490 32.16 -168.89 39.91
N THR A 491 33.30 -168.94 40.59
CA THR A 491 34.22 -170.09 40.55
C THR A 491 33.72 -171.23 41.44
N GLU A 492 33.23 -170.91 42.65
CA GLU A 492 32.64 -171.89 43.57
C GLU A 492 31.41 -172.60 42.96
N LEU A 493 30.53 -171.84 42.29
CA LEU A 493 29.39 -172.42 41.56
C LEU A 493 29.80 -173.38 40.44
N LYS A 494 30.87 -173.08 39.69
CA LYS A 494 31.37 -173.99 38.63
C LYS A 494 31.85 -175.32 39.18
N ALA A 495 32.66 -175.30 40.25
CA ALA A 495 33.14 -176.52 40.90
C ALA A 495 31.98 -177.40 41.41
N ARG A 496 30.92 -176.76 41.92
CA ARG A 496 29.73 -177.45 42.44
C ARG A 496 28.83 -178.03 41.36
N CYS A 497 28.75 -177.41 40.17
CA CYS A 497 28.03 -177.97 39.03
C CYS A 497 28.70 -179.27 38.53
N GLN A 498 30.03 -179.29 38.41
CA GLN A 498 30.77 -180.46 37.93
C GLN A 498 30.51 -181.71 38.80
N GLN A 499 30.53 -181.54 40.13
CA GLN A 499 30.21 -182.63 41.08
C GLN A 499 28.76 -183.12 40.98
N LEU A 500 27.81 -182.25 40.59
CA LEU A 500 26.41 -182.61 40.42
C LEU A 500 26.15 -183.36 39.11
N GLU A 501 26.92 -183.12 38.05
CA GLU A 501 26.84 -183.86 36.79
C GLU A 501 27.29 -185.31 36.94
N ASP A 502 28.44 -185.55 37.59
CA ASP A 502 28.92 -186.91 37.92
C ASP A 502 27.91 -187.67 38.80
N HIS A 503 27.35 -186.99 39.81
CA HIS A 503 26.33 -187.56 40.68
C HIS A 503 25.02 -187.84 39.92
N ASN A 504 24.63 -187.02 38.94
CA ASN A 504 23.46 -187.28 38.09
C ASN A 504 23.63 -188.51 37.19
N GLN A 505 24.81 -188.71 36.59
CA GLN A 505 25.08 -189.93 35.81
C GLN A 505 25.04 -191.21 36.65
N GLN A 506 25.30 -191.09 37.96
CA GLN A 506 25.18 -192.19 38.92
C GLN A 506 23.73 -192.37 39.43
N LEU A 507 22.97 -191.28 39.57
CA LEU A 507 21.54 -191.29 39.90
C LEU A 507 20.68 -191.83 38.75
N GLN A 508 20.95 -191.53 37.48
CA GLN A 508 20.11 -191.97 36.36
C GLN A 508 19.98 -193.50 36.31
N ARG A 509 21.10 -194.22 36.54
CA ARG A 509 21.13 -195.69 36.64
C ARG A 509 20.32 -196.24 37.82
N ARG A 510 20.14 -195.42 38.87
CA ARG A 510 19.28 -195.72 40.03
C ARG A 510 17.82 -195.36 39.75
N VAL A 511 17.55 -194.30 38.96
CA VAL A 511 16.20 -193.94 38.50
C VAL A 511 15.59 -195.07 37.68
N ASP A 512 16.35 -195.69 36.77
CA ASP A 512 15.89 -196.88 36.01
C ASP A 512 15.54 -198.09 36.89
N THR A 513 16.06 -198.13 38.12
CA THR A 513 15.73 -199.15 39.15
C THR A 513 14.70 -198.69 40.20
N THR A 514 14.40 -197.39 40.31
CA THR A 514 13.33 -196.86 41.18
C THR A 514 12.06 -196.45 40.46
N GLN A 515 12.06 -196.25 39.14
CA GLN A 515 10.82 -196.05 38.37
C GLN A 515 9.90 -197.26 38.56
N ARG A 516 10.47 -198.47 38.53
CA ARG A 516 9.81 -199.76 38.86
C ARG A 516 9.30 -199.88 40.31
N LYS A 517 9.50 -198.86 41.14
CA LYS A 517 9.02 -198.74 42.53
C LYS A 517 8.11 -197.52 42.74
N TYR A 518 8.16 -196.53 41.85
CA TYR A 518 7.34 -195.32 41.93
C TYR A 518 5.86 -195.64 41.70
N ASP A 519 5.58 -196.54 40.73
CA ASP A 519 4.27 -197.17 40.47
C ASP A 519 3.60 -197.81 41.71
N GLN A 520 4.37 -198.00 42.79
CA GLN A 520 3.95 -198.64 44.04
C GLN A 520 3.70 -197.64 45.20
N LEU A 521 4.14 -196.38 45.09
CA LEU A 521 4.17 -195.41 46.18
C LEU A 521 3.35 -194.13 45.96
N GLU A 522 2.85 -193.86 44.75
CA GLU A 522 1.93 -192.74 44.45
C GLU A 522 0.66 -192.72 45.32
N ARG A 523 0.35 -193.83 46.00
CA ARG A 523 -0.85 -194.01 46.84
C ARG A 523 -0.73 -193.47 48.28
N SER A 524 0.44 -192.96 48.71
CA SER A 524 0.78 -192.99 50.15
C SER A 524 0.82 -191.67 50.93
N TYR A 525 0.64 -190.47 50.33
CA TYR A 525 0.36 -189.16 50.97
C TYR A 525 0.50 -188.04 49.92
N GLU A 526 -0.31 -186.98 49.84
CA GLU A 526 -1.57 -186.64 50.53
C GLU A 526 -1.54 -186.40 52.06
N GLN A 527 -1.08 -185.21 52.54
CA GLN A 527 -1.71 -184.54 53.73
C GLN A 527 -1.54 -182.99 53.92
N LEU A 528 -0.54 -182.40 54.61
CA LEU A 528 -0.50 -180.97 55.09
C LEU A 528 0.86 -180.27 54.74
N LYS A 529 1.11 -178.96 54.44
CA LYS A 529 0.51 -177.59 54.23
C LYS A 529 0.05 -176.64 55.41
N GLN A 530 0.35 -175.30 55.31
CA GLN A 530 -0.15 -174.03 56.02
C GLN A 530 0.89 -173.04 56.75
N ALA A 531 0.59 -171.72 57.03
CA ALA A 531 1.55 -170.50 57.10
C ALA A 531 1.18 -169.13 57.91
N LYS A 532 1.99 -167.97 57.97
CA LYS A 532 1.70 -166.55 58.56
C LYS A 532 2.62 -165.23 58.21
N THR A 533 2.56 -164.03 58.93
CA THR A 533 3.02 -162.57 58.57
C THR A 533 3.46 -161.51 59.72
N ALA A 534 3.93 -160.21 59.45
CA ALA A 534 4.37 -159.07 60.41
C ALA A 534 4.57 -157.52 59.91
N GLU A 535 4.88 -156.47 60.79
CA GLU A 535 4.85 -154.91 60.67
C GLU A 535 6.03 -154.06 61.42
N GLY A 536 6.34 -152.70 61.64
CA GLY A 536 6.01 -151.19 61.43
C GLY A 536 6.89 -150.19 62.38
N GLY A 537 7.11 -148.80 62.51
CA GLY A 537 6.92 -147.38 61.92
C GLY A 537 7.44 -146.08 62.79
N GLU A 538 7.41 -144.75 62.33
CA GLU A 538 7.33 -143.34 63.07
C GLU A 538 8.41 -142.07 63.06
N PRO A 539 8.39 -140.83 63.78
CA PRO A 539 8.83 -139.40 63.32
C PRO A 539 9.55 -138.26 64.27
N GLN A 540 9.66 -136.89 63.93
CA GLN A 540 9.63 -135.55 64.78
C GLN A 540 10.71 -134.31 64.70
N VAL A 541 10.39 -133.01 65.13
CA VAL A 541 11.19 -131.77 65.71
C VAL A 541 11.41 -130.34 64.95
N ALA A 542 11.83 -129.19 65.61
CA ALA A 542 12.06 -127.73 65.16
C ALA A 542 13.15 -126.89 66.00
N TRP A 543 13.46 -125.52 66.11
CA TRP A 543 12.97 -124.09 65.78
C TRP A 543 14.05 -122.91 66.13
N VAL A 544 13.83 -121.54 65.93
CA VAL A 544 14.47 -120.25 66.59
C VAL A 544 15.11 -119.03 65.75
N ASP A 545 14.75 -117.74 66.09
CA ASP A 545 15.44 -116.37 65.94
C ASP A 545 15.69 -115.65 64.54
N GLY A 546 15.96 -114.32 64.30
CA GLY A 546 15.84 -113.00 65.04
C GLY A 546 16.59 -111.71 64.46
N ARG A 547 16.36 -110.48 65.00
CA ARG A 547 17.03 -109.10 64.82
C ARG A 547 16.69 -108.22 63.56
N ASN A 548 17.08 -106.93 63.28
CA ASN A 548 17.98 -105.86 63.87
C ASN A 548 17.58 -104.35 63.48
N SER A 549 18.42 -103.30 63.67
CA SER A 549 18.22 -101.82 63.33
C SER A 549 19.56 -101.00 63.25
N PRO A 550 19.69 -99.64 63.13
CA PRO A 550 18.78 -98.45 63.13
C PRO A 550 18.88 -97.59 61.81
N SER A 551 18.63 -96.26 61.64
CA SER A 551 18.37 -95.04 62.49
C SER A 551 17.53 -93.94 61.76
N SER A 552 17.60 -92.63 62.13
CA SER A 552 16.61 -91.58 61.73
C SER A 552 17.00 -90.08 61.96
N SER A 553 16.33 -89.11 61.27
CA SER A 553 15.77 -87.80 61.78
C SER A 553 15.96 -86.49 60.95
N THR A 554 15.32 -85.39 61.39
CA THR A 554 14.77 -84.26 60.57
C THR A 554 14.72 -82.91 61.34
N LYS A 555 14.80 -81.73 60.65
CA LYS A 555 14.24 -80.35 60.93
C LYS A 555 15.19 -79.24 60.41
N VAL A 556 14.81 -78.08 59.82
CA VAL A 556 13.75 -77.05 60.02
C VAL A 556 14.12 -75.92 61.01
N SER A 557 14.29 -74.68 60.50
CA SER A 557 14.26 -73.38 61.22
C SER A 557 14.04 -72.20 60.22
N ASN A 558 13.91 -70.94 60.70
CA ASN A 558 13.11 -69.88 60.02
C ASN A 558 13.62 -68.42 60.29
N SER A 559 12.98 -67.41 59.65
CA SER A 559 13.10 -65.94 59.81
C SER A 559 14.30 -65.26 59.10
N SER A 560 14.36 -63.93 58.85
CA SER A 560 13.60 -62.79 59.44
C SER A 560 13.46 -61.56 58.50
N ASN A 561 12.63 -60.57 58.91
CA ASN A 561 12.43 -59.23 58.31
C ASN A 561 12.00 -58.27 59.45
N PRO A 562 12.48 -57.00 59.56
CA PRO A 562 11.65 -55.85 59.12
C PRO A 562 12.41 -54.54 58.76
N ASN A 563 11.76 -53.61 58.04
CA ASN A 563 11.50 -52.24 58.57
C ASN A 563 10.44 -51.44 57.78
N ARG A 564 9.98 -50.29 58.32
CA ARG A 564 8.87 -49.47 57.81
C ARG A 564 8.98 -48.00 58.25
N SER A 565 8.86 -47.02 57.34
CA SER A 565 8.57 -45.62 57.71
C SER A 565 7.97 -44.81 56.52
N CYS A 566 7.44 -43.61 56.81
CA CYS A 566 6.62 -42.79 55.90
C CYS A 566 7.09 -41.32 55.90
N HIS A 567 7.24 -40.69 54.73
CA HIS A 567 7.41 -39.23 54.53
C HIS A 567 6.98 -38.89 53.09
N SER A 568 5.93 -38.10 52.80
CA SER A 568 5.67 -36.65 53.03
C SER A 568 6.20 -35.73 51.92
N LEU A 569 5.28 -35.18 51.10
CA LEU A 569 5.46 -34.02 50.20
C LEU A 569 5.98 -32.80 50.99
N PRO A 570 6.78 -31.88 50.39
CA PRO A 570 6.26 -30.80 49.52
C PRO A 570 7.25 -30.41 48.37
N PRO A 571 7.30 -29.16 47.85
CA PRO A 571 6.42 -28.66 46.78
C PRO A 571 7.15 -28.22 45.49
N SER A 572 6.36 -27.88 44.46
CA SER A 572 6.81 -27.32 43.17
C SER A 572 7.73 -26.10 43.30
N ASN A 573 8.76 -26.02 42.45
CA ASN A 573 9.66 -24.85 42.36
C ASN A 573 9.92 -24.44 40.88
N ASN A 574 8.87 -23.98 40.19
CA ASN A 574 8.89 -23.71 38.73
C ASN A 574 9.77 -22.52 38.28
N ASN A 575 10.56 -21.93 39.18
CA ASN A 575 11.46 -20.83 38.85
C ASN A 575 12.87 -21.29 38.45
N GLN A 576 13.24 -22.55 38.70
CA GLN A 576 14.60 -23.03 38.40
C GLN A 576 14.77 -23.48 36.94
N GLU A 577 13.82 -24.25 36.39
CA GLU A 577 13.83 -24.63 34.97
C GLU A 577 13.80 -23.40 34.04
N ASN A 578 13.04 -22.35 34.40
CA ASN A 578 13.02 -21.09 33.64
C ASN A 578 14.41 -20.43 33.58
N HIS A 579 15.18 -20.42 34.67
CA HIS A 579 16.50 -19.81 34.68
C HIS A 579 17.57 -20.67 33.99
N GLU A 580 17.38 -21.99 33.93
CA GLU A 580 18.21 -22.90 33.12
C GLU A 580 17.87 -22.79 31.62
N LEU A 581 16.58 -22.59 31.28
CA LEU A 581 16.14 -22.26 29.92
C LEU A 581 16.65 -20.89 29.45
N GLU A 582 16.65 -19.86 30.31
CA GLU A 582 17.28 -18.57 29.99
C GLU A 582 18.78 -18.71 29.69
N LYS A 583 19.51 -19.50 30.48
CA LYS A 583 20.92 -19.81 30.22
C LYS A 583 21.11 -20.57 28.91
N ALA A 584 20.22 -21.51 28.58
CA ALA A 584 20.25 -22.22 27.30
C ALA A 584 19.98 -21.27 26.12
N VAL A 585 19.01 -20.37 26.22
CA VAL A 585 18.71 -19.34 25.20
C VAL A 585 19.89 -18.39 25.01
N GLU A 586 20.54 -17.94 26.08
CA GLU A 586 21.68 -17.03 25.98
C GLU A 586 22.95 -17.74 25.45
N SER A 587 23.15 -19.01 25.79
CA SER A 587 24.18 -19.86 25.19
C SER A 587 23.95 -20.08 23.69
N LEU A 588 22.70 -20.30 23.26
CA LEU A 588 22.33 -20.40 21.86
C LEU A 588 22.55 -19.09 21.12
N ARG A 589 22.22 -17.92 21.72
CA ARG A 589 22.51 -16.59 21.14
C ARG A 589 24.01 -16.36 20.93
N GLN A 590 24.84 -16.70 21.92
CA GLN A 590 26.30 -16.60 21.81
C GLN A 590 26.84 -17.53 20.72
N THR A 591 26.31 -18.74 20.61
CA THR A 591 26.65 -19.71 19.56
C THR A 591 26.26 -19.18 18.16
N LEU A 592 25.07 -18.58 18.03
CA LEU A 592 24.59 -18.00 16.77
C LEU A 592 25.47 -16.82 16.35
N ALA A 593 25.76 -15.89 17.28
CA ALA A 593 26.67 -14.76 17.04
C ALA A 593 28.14 -15.18 16.79
N GLN A 594 28.54 -16.40 17.18
CA GLN A 594 29.80 -17.00 16.74
C GLN A 594 29.68 -17.54 15.31
N LYS A 595 28.59 -18.22 14.95
CA LYS A 595 28.35 -18.72 13.59
C LYS A 595 28.20 -17.60 12.56
N ASP A 596 27.62 -16.46 12.91
CA ASP A 596 27.62 -15.28 12.04
C ASP A 596 29.04 -14.77 11.73
N LYS A 597 29.95 -14.82 12.72
CA LYS A 597 31.37 -14.47 12.53
C LYS A 597 32.11 -15.50 11.67
N GLU A 598 31.83 -16.79 11.86
CA GLU A 598 32.37 -17.86 10.99
C GLU A 598 31.87 -17.71 9.55
N ILE A 599 30.58 -17.38 9.34
CA ILE A 599 29.99 -17.12 8.02
C ILE A 599 30.63 -15.89 7.37
N ALA A 600 30.80 -14.78 8.11
CA ALA A 600 31.47 -13.59 7.60
C ALA A 600 32.93 -13.87 7.21
N LEU A 601 33.67 -14.65 8.02
CA LEU A 601 35.04 -15.07 7.73
C LEU A 601 35.10 -15.96 6.48
N LEU A 602 34.18 -16.91 6.32
CA LEU A 602 34.08 -17.78 5.15
C LEU A 602 33.74 -16.97 3.88
N GLN A 603 32.80 -16.02 3.97
CA GLN A 603 32.49 -15.11 2.86
C GLN A 603 33.69 -14.27 2.44
N GLN A 604 34.44 -13.72 3.41
CA GLN A 604 35.68 -12.98 3.16
C GLN A 604 36.76 -13.86 2.52
N THR A 605 36.93 -15.09 2.99
CA THR A 605 37.89 -16.08 2.42
C THR A 605 37.52 -16.46 0.99
N VAL A 606 36.25 -16.79 0.72
CA VAL A 606 35.76 -17.12 -0.63
C VAL A 606 35.91 -15.94 -1.58
N HIS A 607 35.60 -14.72 -1.13
CA HIS A 607 35.82 -13.51 -1.94
C HIS A 607 37.30 -13.30 -2.27
N ARG A 608 38.18 -13.49 -1.28
CA ARG A 608 39.64 -13.41 -1.46
C ARG A 608 40.15 -14.48 -2.44
N GLU A 609 39.78 -15.75 -2.27
CA GLU A 609 40.16 -16.81 -3.21
C GLU A 609 39.65 -16.53 -4.63
N CYS A 610 38.44 -15.98 -4.77
CA CYS A 610 37.89 -15.62 -6.08
C CYS A 610 38.72 -14.51 -6.76
N LEU A 611 39.16 -13.50 -5.99
CA LEU A 611 40.07 -12.45 -6.48
C LEU A 611 41.46 -13.02 -6.83
N GLU A 612 42.04 -13.87 -5.98
CA GLU A 612 43.36 -14.48 -6.22
C GLU A 612 43.33 -15.40 -7.45
N ARG A 613 42.29 -16.22 -7.63
CA ARG A 613 42.09 -17.03 -8.84
C ARG A 613 41.85 -16.18 -10.10
N THR A 614 41.12 -15.07 -9.98
CA THR A 614 40.91 -14.14 -11.11
C THR A 614 42.23 -13.48 -11.52
N SER A 615 43.01 -12.99 -10.56
CA SER A 615 44.35 -12.42 -10.78
C SER A 615 45.35 -13.44 -11.33
N LEU A 616 45.22 -14.72 -10.96
CA LEU A 616 46.04 -15.80 -11.51
C LEU A 616 45.67 -16.09 -12.98
N LEU A 617 44.36 -16.20 -13.30
CA LEU A 617 43.89 -16.38 -14.67
C LEU A 617 44.27 -15.20 -15.58
N GLU A 618 44.22 -13.98 -15.05
CA GLU A 618 44.66 -12.77 -15.76
C GLU A 618 46.18 -12.76 -16.00
N ARG A 619 46.99 -13.21 -15.02
CA ARG A 619 48.44 -13.47 -15.21
C ARG A 619 48.73 -14.58 -16.22
N MET A 620 47.95 -15.66 -16.25
CA MET A 620 48.13 -16.74 -17.24
C MET A 620 47.77 -16.29 -18.67
N ARG A 621 46.83 -15.34 -18.82
CA ARG A 621 46.52 -14.67 -20.08
C ARG A 621 47.64 -13.72 -20.51
N SER A 622 48.06 -12.80 -19.64
CA SER A 622 49.14 -11.84 -19.98
C SER A 622 50.50 -12.52 -20.20
N GLY A 623 50.76 -13.64 -19.51
CA GLY A 623 51.93 -14.49 -19.71
C GLY A 623 51.89 -15.41 -20.94
N LYS A 624 50.83 -15.37 -21.77
CA LYS A 624 50.65 -16.23 -22.97
C LYS A 624 50.70 -17.75 -22.70
N ILE A 625 50.34 -18.19 -21.49
CA ILE A 625 50.33 -19.62 -21.11
C ILE A 625 49.02 -20.30 -21.54
N LEU A 626 47.93 -19.53 -21.64
CA LEU A 626 46.66 -19.99 -22.21
C LEU A 626 46.62 -19.73 -23.74
N PRO A 627 46.16 -20.70 -24.56
CA PRO A 627 45.98 -20.49 -25.99
C PRO A 627 45.02 -19.33 -26.30
N ASP A 628 45.41 -18.47 -27.23
CA ASP A 628 44.62 -17.30 -27.63
C ASP A 628 43.48 -17.72 -28.56
N LEU A 629 42.26 -17.82 -28.02
CA LEU A 629 41.06 -18.25 -28.75
C LEU A 629 40.48 -17.11 -29.60
N GLY A 630 41.22 -16.77 -30.67
CA GLY A 630 40.78 -15.81 -31.68
C GLY A 630 39.48 -16.23 -32.39
N PRO A 631 38.66 -15.27 -32.85
CA PRO A 631 37.37 -15.56 -33.49
C PRO A 631 37.55 -16.23 -34.86
N ALA A 632 37.03 -17.45 -35.01
CA ALA A 632 37.26 -18.28 -36.19
C ALA A 632 36.32 -17.95 -37.38
N ALA A 633 36.95 -17.67 -38.52
CA ALA A 633 36.50 -17.96 -39.89
C ALA A 633 35.07 -17.55 -40.35
N VAL A 634 35.02 -16.44 -41.10
CA VAL A 634 34.02 -16.19 -42.16
C VAL A 634 34.53 -16.78 -43.49
N LEU A 635 33.66 -17.37 -44.32
CA LEU A 635 33.75 -17.60 -45.80
C LEU A 635 32.50 -18.42 -46.24
N PRO A 636 32.06 -18.46 -47.52
CA PRO A 636 32.30 -17.53 -48.64
C PRO A 636 31.03 -17.09 -49.43
N SER A 637 31.16 -15.94 -50.10
CA SER A 637 30.59 -15.48 -51.41
C SER A 637 29.37 -16.15 -52.08
N SER A 638 28.44 -15.33 -52.59
CA SER A 638 28.01 -15.39 -54.01
C SER A 638 27.32 -14.09 -54.48
N SER A 639 27.17 -13.94 -55.82
CA SER A 639 26.54 -12.84 -56.57
C SER A 639 27.34 -11.52 -56.72
N GLU A 640 27.91 -11.34 -57.91
CA GLU A 640 28.48 -10.11 -58.44
C GLU A 640 27.39 -9.18 -59.02
N ALA A 641 27.72 -7.91 -59.32
CA ALA A 641 27.88 -7.41 -60.71
C ALA A 641 27.83 -5.86 -60.83
N PHE A 642 28.49 -5.34 -61.89
CA PHE A 642 28.48 -3.95 -62.41
C PHE A 642 28.96 -2.82 -61.44
N ALA A 643 30.18 -2.31 -61.61
CA ALA A 643 30.66 -1.34 -62.62
C ALA A 643 30.51 0.11 -62.12
N ASP A 644 31.58 0.75 -61.63
CA ASP A 644 32.67 1.38 -62.42
C ASP A 644 32.32 2.77 -62.96
N ARG A 645 32.84 3.82 -62.29
CA ARG A 645 33.72 4.81 -62.94
C ARG A 645 34.41 5.75 -61.96
N ARG A 646 35.66 6.10 -62.28
CA ARG A 646 36.38 7.25 -61.71
C ARG A 646 35.74 8.57 -62.16
N SER A 647 35.86 9.61 -61.33
CA SER A 647 36.44 10.88 -61.78
C SER A 647 36.90 11.75 -60.59
N THR A 648 37.72 12.76 -60.87
CA THR A 648 38.49 13.55 -59.88
C THR A 648 38.41 15.07 -60.15
N SER A 649 38.83 15.87 -59.16
CA SER A 649 39.26 17.30 -59.25
C SER A 649 38.19 18.41 -59.27
N GLY A 650 38.62 19.64 -58.94
CA GLY A 650 37.79 20.85 -58.75
C GLY A 650 37.36 21.05 -57.29
N LYS A 651 37.98 21.84 -56.40
CA LYS A 651 38.91 23.01 -56.44
C LYS A 651 38.21 24.37 -56.60
N GLU A 652 38.34 25.22 -55.56
CA GLU A 652 38.09 26.69 -55.51
C GLU A 652 36.64 27.20 -55.74
N SER A 653 36.20 28.39 -55.28
CA SER A 653 36.63 29.28 -54.16
C SER A 653 35.62 30.46 -54.00
N VAL A 654 35.90 31.37 -53.05
CA VAL A 654 35.27 32.72 -52.86
C VAL A 654 33.89 32.75 -52.21
N ALA A 655 33.62 33.86 -51.51
CA ALA A 655 32.54 34.12 -50.57
C ALA A 655 31.50 35.14 -51.09
N HIS A 656 30.68 35.63 -50.15
CA HIS A 656 29.85 36.85 -50.12
C HIS A 656 28.32 36.74 -50.21
N SER A 657 27.72 37.28 -49.15
CA SER A 657 26.53 38.12 -49.07
C SER A 657 25.12 37.55 -49.30
N ASP A 658 24.44 37.43 -48.16
CA ASP A 658 23.21 38.17 -47.79
C ASP A 658 21.84 37.85 -48.44
N GLU A 659 20.85 38.29 -47.66
CA GLU A 659 19.40 38.38 -47.90
C GLU A 659 18.55 37.09 -47.93
N ASN A 660 17.35 37.26 -47.37
CA ASN A 660 16.36 36.21 -47.12
C ASN A 660 15.53 35.93 -48.38
N ASP A 661 14.99 34.72 -48.50
CA ASP A 661 13.53 34.59 -48.65
C ASP A 661 12.99 33.20 -48.25
N GLU A 662 11.67 33.03 -48.31
CA GLU A 662 10.88 31.96 -47.68
C GLU A 662 10.87 30.55 -48.35
N ASP A 663 10.28 29.61 -47.59
CA ASP A 663 9.44 28.47 -48.02
C ASP A 663 10.08 27.06 -48.22
N ARG A 664 9.22 26.05 -48.03
CA ARG A 664 9.33 24.60 -48.39
C ARG A 664 10.24 23.73 -47.55
N GLY A 665 9.71 23.46 -46.36
CA GLY A 665 10.18 22.45 -45.42
C GLY A 665 10.45 21.05 -45.99
N ASP A 666 11.45 20.43 -45.38
CA ASP A 666 11.89 19.06 -45.64
C ASP A 666 11.30 18.10 -44.60
N GLN A 667 10.51 17.12 -45.05
CA GLN A 667 10.00 16.06 -44.16
C GLN A 667 11.10 15.02 -43.93
N PRO A 668 11.42 14.65 -42.67
CA PRO A 668 12.39 13.59 -42.41
C PRO A 668 11.90 12.27 -43.05
N LYS A 669 12.64 11.79 -44.04
CA LYS A 669 12.30 10.63 -44.88
C LYS A 669 12.12 9.39 -44.01
N ALA A 670 10.87 9.03 -43.73
CA ALA A 670 10.52 7.95 -42.83
C ALA A 670 11.21 6.63 -43.22
N SER A 671 11.86 6.00 -42.24
CA SER A 671 12.63 4.76 -42.38
C SER A 671 11.82 3.66 -43.06
N PHE A 672 12.52 2.78 -43.80
CA PHE A 672 11.93 1.62 -44.48
C PHE A 672 11.05 0.76 -43.55
N TYR A 673 11.45 0.62 -42.27
CA TYR A 673 10.69 -0.11 -41.24
C TYR A 673 9.36 0.54 -40.85
N GLU A 674 9.19 1.86 -41.01
CA GLU A 674 7.95 2.58 -40.69
C GLU A 674 6.81 2.15 -41.63
N ARG A 675 7.14 1.83 -42.89
CA ARG A 675 6.17 1.41 -43.92
C ARG A 675 5.64 0.00 -43.66
N LEU A 676 6.48 -0.89 -43.14
CA LEU A 676 6.11 -2.27 -42.78
C LEU A 676 5.15 -2.36 -41.58
N ARG A 677 5.11 -1.36 -40.69
CA ARG A 677 4.10 -1.32 -39.61
C ARG A 677 2.71 -0.90 -40.09
N ARG A 678 2.61 -0.05 -41.12
CA ARG A 678 1.32 0.55 -41.54
C ARG A 678 0.48 -0.35 -42.46
N THR A 679 1.03 -1.44 -43.01
CA THR A 679 0.27 -2.40 -43.82
C THR A 679 -0.59 -3.38 -43.01
N GLY A 680 -0.33 -3.53 -41.70
CA GLY A 680 -1.00 -4.52 -40.84
C GLY A 680 -2.40 -4.16 -40.32
N GLN A 681 -2.87 -2.91 -40.48
CA GLN A 681 -4.17 -2.47 -39.93
C GLN A 681 -5.17 -2.05 -41.02
N ARG A 682 -5.76 -3.03 -41.72
CA ARG A 682 -7.00 -2.81 -42.49
C ARG A 682 -8.22 -2.97 -41.57
N LYS A 683 -9.00 -1.89 -41.45
CA LYS A 683 -10.12 -1.75 -40.52
C LYS A 683 -11.32 -2.61 -40.93
N SER A 684 -11.90 -3.35 -39.98
CA SER A 684 -13.31 -3.76 -40.05
C SER A 684 -14.20 -2.53 -39.83
N LYS A 685 -15.19 -2.33 -40.70
CA LYS A 685 -16.24 -1.30 -40.52
C LYS A 685 -17.48 -1.94 -39.89
N PRO A 686 -18.04 -1.41 -38.80
CA PRO A 686 -19.45 -1.63 -38.50
C PRO A 686 -20.34 -0.90 -39.52
N ARG A 687 -21.58 -1.37 -39.65
CA ARG A 687 -22.57 -0.93 -40.64
C ARG A 687 -23.40 0.24 -40.08
N LYS A 688 -23.94 1.11 -40.94
CA LYS A 688 -24.95 2.10 -40.52
C LYS A 688 -26.29 1.40 -40.23
N THR A 689 -26.87 1.74 -39.08
CA THR A 689 -28.30 1.96 -38.84
C THR A 689 -28.37 3.12 -37.86
#